data_AF-A0A7C6RC92-F1
#
_entry.id   AF-A0A7C6RC92-F1
#
_cell.length_a   1.000
_cell.length_b   1.000
_cell.length_c   1.000
_cell.angle_alpha   90.00
_cell.angle_beta   90.00
_cell.angle_gamma   90.00
#
_symmetry.space_group_name_H-M   'P 1'
#
loop_
_entity.id
_entity.type
_entity.pdbx_description
1 polymer ?
#
loop_
_entity_poly.entity_id
_entity_poly.type
_entity_poly.pdbx_seq_one_letter_code
_entity_poly.pdbx_strand_id
1 'polypeptide(L)'
;AVAIADDFFTYTFPEPGLSVRIRSVFPDLVLAYNENPVIIEGQGFQPGDLEDPEGTKLEVFIGYERAEIVAVRDEEGNPVTGDQLGAVIEIRTPRLAPGTYDVTVVNPDTSLARREQALTFRLRETRPVIDQIIPDIGPTGGGTRVIIRGEDFRPGARIFFGTTPATDVNVVDAETIVARTPASSPGKRDVMVVNPDGASYILKDGFEYLEIQDSIPRITAVIPDEGPVTGGTRIRIIGQDFYYGDDGRVRVFIGYNEAYEGLEVRNINEHNYGDEIIVFTPPGEPGTYDIFVYNPDGASFLLERAFTYREIPASPKILGLDPAIGPVSGGIPIVITGENFAPGMEVYFGNQQATEVVVEDATQAIAWLPPVRAPQRVDVLVINPDGGSDLLEKGFEYVQPEDAPEIHALDPDWGRTTGSTPVTITGAKFQQGAVVFFGGRPAQEVRYEGPGKLTVLTPPGGAGPVDVVVINPDGGAAILPGGFLYKEVPGPTITSVDPNQGHTAGGEQVTISGANFDAGVRVYFGTEPALVVEEGPERLLVTTPAHDPGPVDIRVVNPDGTEATAPGAFLYVGPPKAPEDVTIFLVEDTVIGLTWQAMPGALGYEVYGRPSGRREMSFMGASAENYIYLTGLEPNTRYYFEIRAVNLYGASDFSTIRVTARTERAKGITSPAYPPADVYQIVGDTARVVLQEDHFRSQSSYTLDLQGPAYAGVKKFQIFIPARELRKEGILLLKAREFQLSLPLTALGASRSSSDYGVISLEMVQGPEKELLTRLAPGRGQGQLYRISAYFQRDRSQVEISRFRRDLQLTFTGLPQNREPAFYRYNPALDRWLEGSLYWHMPLNMAIVQIGQPGLYLLKEK
;
A
#
# COMPACT_ATOMS: atom_id res chain seq x y z
N ALA A 1 -33.01 -60.10 92.37
CA ALA A 1 -33.93 -61.22 92.65
C ALA A 1 -34.48 -61.64 91.30
N VAL A 2 -34.25 -62.83 90.76
CA VAL A 2 -34.25 -64.18 91.35
C VAL A 2 -33.18 -65.04 90.65
N ALA A 3 -32.66 -66.03 91.37
CA ALA A 3 -31.63 -66.99 90.95
C ALA A 3 -32.23 -68.32 90.43
N ILE A 4 -31.33 -69.23 90.02
CA ILE A 4 -31.45 -70.70 89.77
C ILE A 4 -31.46 -71.04 88.25
N ALA A 5 -30.61 -71.93 87.68
CA ALA A 5 -29.76 -73.00 88.21
C ALA A 5 -28.42 -73.11 87.47
N ASP A 6 -27.38 -73.54 88.21
CA ASP A 6 -26.14 -74.13 87.72
C ASP A 6 -26.41 -75.55 87.17
N ASP A 7 -25.89 -75.86 85.99
CA ASP A 7 -25.49 -77.21 85.62
C ASP A 7 -24.05 -77.17 85.07
N PHE A 8 -23.19 -77.93 85.73
CA PHE A 8 -21.78 -78.10 85.42
C PHE A 8 -21.60 -78.86 84.10
N PHE A 9 -20.93 -78.26 83.12
CA PHE A 9 -20.23 -79.02 82.08
C PHE A 9 -18.72 -78.87 82.30
N THR A 10 -18.12 -79.99 82.70
CA THR A 10 -16.67 -80.22 82.75
C THR A 10 -16.04 -79.91 81.41
N TYR A 11 -15.17 -78.89 81.38
CA TYR A 11 -14.19 -78.69 80.32
C TYR A 11 -13.27 -79.90 80.27
N THR A 12 -13.35 -80.65 79.18
CA THR A 12 -12.29 -81.59 78.80
C THR A 12 -11.38 -80.83 77.84
N PHE A 13 -10.18 -80.47 78.29
CA PHE A 13 -9.15 -79.91 77.41
C PHE A 13 -8.72 -80.98 76.41
N PRO A 14 -8.82 -80.75 75.08
CA PRO A 14 -8.17 -81.61 74.10
C PRO A 14 -6.65 -81.39 74.14
N GLU A 15 -5.91 -82.42 73.75
CA GLU A 15 -4.45 -82.49 73.80
C GLU A 15 -3.74 -81.34 73.06
N PRO A 16 -2.53 -80.94 73.51
CA PRO A 16 -1.74 -79.92 72.85
C PRO A 16 -1.12 -80.47 71.55
N GLY A 17 -1.64 -80.05 70.40
CA GLY A 17 -0.90 -80.24 69.14
C GLY A 17 -1.67 -80.09 67.84
N LEU A 18 -2.12 -78.87 67.51
CA LEU A 18 -2.01 -78.21 66.18
C LEU A 18 -2.99 -77.03 66.13
N SER A 19 -2.50 -75.82 66.41
CA SER A 19 -3.32 -74.61 66.29
C SER A 19 -3.71 -74.40 64.83
N VAL A 20 -5.00 -74.32 64.50
CA VAL A 20 -5.46 -73.88 63.19
C VAL A 20 -4.92 -72.47 62.89
N ARG A 21 -4.45 -72.22 61.67
CA ARG A 21 -3.88 -70.92 61.26
C ARG A 21 -4.21 -70.63 59.80
N ILE A 22 -4.58 -69.37 59.52
CA ILE A 22 -4.74 -68.86 58.16
C ILE A 22 -3.43 -68.18 57.73
N ARG A 23 -2.79 -68.69 56.68
CA ARG A 23 -1.54 -68.16 56.10
C ARG A 23 -1.79 -67.16 54.98
N SER A 24 -2.80 -67.38 54.14
CA SER A 24 -3.17 -66.51 53.01
C SER A 24 -4.65 -66.62 52.70
N VAL A 25 -5.20 -65.57 52.08
CA VAL A 25 -6.54 -65.55 51.46
C VAL A 25 -6.35 -64.97 50.07
N PHE A 26 -6.77 -65.70 49.03
CA PHE A 26 -6.55 -65.29 47.65
C PHE A 26 -7.75 -65.64 46.74
N PRO A 27 -8.21 -64.71 45.87
CA PRO A 27 -7.83 -63.30 45.86
C PRO A 27 -8.32 -62.59 47.13
N ASP A 28 -7.60 -61.56 47.56
CA ASP A 28 -7.95 -60.69 48.70
C ASP A 28 -8.85 -59.50 48.31
N LEU A 29 -9.17 -59.37 47.01
CA LEU A 29 -10.14 -58.43 46.44
C LEU A 29 -11.13 -59.16 45.54
N VAL A 30 -12.42 -59.01 45.82
CA VAL A 30 -13.54 -59.69 45.16
C VAL A 30 -14.74 -58.75 44.92
N LEU A 31 -15.73 -59.19 44.14
CA LEU A 31 -16.89 -58.36 43.80
C LEU A 31 -17.95 -58.40 44.90
N ALA A 32 -18.41 -57.21 45.31
CA ALA A 32 -19.58 -57.03 46.17
C ALA A 32 -20.84 -57.63 45.53
N TYR A 33 -21.72 -58.16 46.39
CA TYR A 33 -23.01 -58.78 46.06
C TYR A 33 -22.95 -60.03 45.16
N ASN A 34 -21.75 -60.56 44.90
CA ASN A 34 -21.55 -61.79 44.15
C ASN A 34 -20.98 -62.89 45.05
N GLU A 35 -21.18 -64.14 44.63
CA GLU A 35 -20.41 -65.28 45.14
C GLU A 35 -19.07 -65.32 44.40
N ASN A 36 -17.97 -65.29 45.13
CA ASN A 36 -16.63 -65.27 44.58
C ASN A 36 -15.88 -66.53 45.01
N PRO A 37 -15.13 -67.20 44.11
CA PRO A 37 -14.23 -68.26 44.51
C PRO A 37 -13.04 -67.65 45.27
N VAL A 38 -12.79 -68.16 46.48
CA VAL A 38 -11.66 -67.73 47.32
C VAL A 38 -10.95 -68.96 47.87
N ILE A 39 -9.63 -68.91 47.86
CA ILE A 39 -8.75 -69.92 48.41
C ILE A 39 -8.19 -69.39 49.73
N ILE A 40 -8.30 -70.18 50.78
CA ILE A 40 -7.72 -69.90 52.10
C ILE A 40 -6.64 -70.94 52.33
N GLU A 41 -5.37 -70.53 52.33
CA GLU A 41 -4.26 -71.42 52.66
C GLU A 41 -3.87 -71.24 54.12
N GLY A 42 -3.43 -72.32 54.74
CA GLY A 42 -3.16 -72.36 56.16
C GLY A 42 -2.68 -73.72 56.60
N GLN A 43 -2.89 -74.02 57.88
CA GLN A 43 -2.53 -75.29 58.49
C GLN A 43 -3.57 -75.68 59.53
N GLY A 44 -3.81 -76.98 59.65
CA GLY A 44 -4.68 -77.54 60.68
C GLY A 44 -6.18 -77.36 60.39
N PHE A 45 -6.60 -77.36 59.12
CA PHE A 45 -8.01 -77.31 58.75
C PHE A 45 -8.61 -78.72 58.83
N GLN A 46 -9.53 -78.97 59.76
CA GLN A 46 -10.14 -80.30 59.94
C GLN A 46 -11.56 -80.30 59.36
N PRO A 47 -11.82 -80.94 58.20
CA PRO A 47 -13.11 -80.86 57.51
C PRO A 47 -14.28 -81.38 58.34
N GLY A 48 -14.08 -82.47 59.12
CA GLY A 48 -15.17 -83.20 59.78
C GLY A 48 -16.09 -83.90 58.77
N ASP A 49 -17.31 -84.21 59.21
CA ASP A 49 -18.38 -84.70 58.30
C ASP A 49 -19.08 -83.51 57.65
N LEU A 50 -18.65 -83.16 56.43
CA LEU A 50 -19.15 -82.01 55.70
C LEU A 50 -20.67 -82.10 55.39
N GLU A 51 -21.26 -83.30 55.46
CA GLU A 51 -22.70 -83.56 55.23
C GLU A 51 -23.56 -83.48 56.50
N ASP A 52 -22.96 -83.40 57.70
CA ASP A 52 -23.69 -83.31 58.98
C ASP A 52 -24.19 -81.87 59.24
N PRO A 53 -25.50 -81.65 59.47
CA PRO A 53 -26.07 -80.36 59.83
C PRO A 53 -25.98 -80.02 61.33
N GLU A 54 -25.60 -80.94 62.23
CA GLU A 54 -25.68 -80.76 63.70
C GLU A 54 -24.40 -80.21 64.39
N GLY A 55 -23.40 -79.73 63.63
CA GLY A 55 -22.31 -78.89 64.17
C GLY A 55 -20.95 -79.55 64.39
N THR A 56 -20.69 -80.66 63.70
CA THR A 56 -19.44 -81.46 63.76
C THR A 56 -18.56 -81.26 62.50
N LYS A 57 -18.65 -80.11 61.83
CA LYS A 57 -17.90 -79.81 60.60
C LYS A 57 -17.20 -78.46 60.59
N LEU A 58 -16.21 -78.33 59.71
CA LEU A 58 -15.51 -77.07 59.48
C LEU A 58 -16.46 -75.98 58.97
N GLU A 59 -16.29 -74.77 59.51
CA GLU A 59 -17.05 -73.59 59.09
C GLU A 59 -16.10 -72.45 58.73
N VAL A 60 -16.43 -71.74 57.64
CA VAL A 60 -15.71 -70.53 57.23
C VAL A 60 -16.68 -69.36 57.26
N PHE A 61 -16.28 -68.26 57.87
CA PHE A 61 -17.03 -67.01 57.94
C PHE A 61 -16.26 -65.88 57.28
N ILE A 62 -16.97 -65.06 56.52
CA ILE A 62 -16.48 -63.79 55.97
C ILE A 62 -17.26 -62.68 56.67
N GLY A 63 -16.60 -61.96 57.58
CA GLY A 63 -17.28 -61.12 58.56
C GLY A 63 -18.15 -61.95 59.50
N TYR A 64 -19.48 -61.78 59.41
CA TYR A 64 -20.47 -62.53 60.20
C TYR A 64 -21.26 -63.55 59.35
N GLU A 65 -21.06 -63.59 58.04
CA GLU A 65 -21.80 -64.46 57.13
C GLU A 65 -20.99 -65.73 56.83
N ARG A 66 -21.67 -66.87 56.78
CA ARG A 66 -21.04 -68.17 56.50
C ARG A 66 -20.76 -68.31 55.00
N ALA A 67 -19.55 -68.73 54.66
CA ALA A 67 -19.16 -69.09 53.30
C ALA A 67 -19.48 -70.56 53.01
N GLU A 68 -19.73 -70.86 51.73
CA GLU A 68 -19.89 -72.23 51.24
C GLU A 68 -18.51 -72.83 51.00
N ILE A 69 -18.22 -73.96 51.66
CA ILE A 69 -16.96 -74.69 51.45
C ILE A 69 -17.15 -75.62 50.25
N VAL A 70 -16.32 -75.43 49.23
CA VAL A 70 -16.30 -76.24 48.02
C VAL A 70 -15.43 -77.48 48.21
N ALA A 71 -14.24 -77.31 48.82
CA ALA A 71 -13.32 -78.40 49.10
C ALA A 71 -12.33 -78.01 50.21
N VAL A 72 -11.79 -79.02 50.90
CA VAL A 72 -10.61 -78.89 51.75
C VAL A 72 -9.55 -79.87 51.24
N ARG A 73 -8.31 -79.43 51.14
CA ARG A 73 -7.19 -80.19 50.56
C ARG A 73 -5.94 -80.17 51.42
N ASP A 74 -5.10 -81.19 51.32
CA ASP A 74 -3.75 -81.24 51.92
C ASP A 74 -2.74 -80.31 51.20
N GLU A 75 -1.48 -80.28 51.64
CA GLU A 75 -0.42 -79.46 51.00
C GLU A 75 -0.10 -79.91 49.56
N GLU A 76 -0.41 -81.17 49.23
CA GLU A 76 -0.24 -81.77 47.89
C GLU A 76 -1.47 -81.57 46.98
N GLY A 77 -2.56 -80.97 47.48
CA GLY A 77 -3.78 -80.67 46.72
C GLY A 77 -4.81 -81.80 46.64
N ASN A 78 -4.60 -82.91 47.36
CA ASN A 78 -5.57 -84.00 47.44
C ASN A 78 -6.71 -83.62 48.40
N PRO A 79 -7.97 -83.98 48.08
CA PRO A 79 -9.09 -83.72 48.98
C PRO A 79 -8.95 -84.53 50.27
N VAL A 80 -9.18 -83.88 51.41
CA VAL A 80 -9.15 -84.48 52.74
C VAL A 80 -10.56 -84.51 53.35
N THR A 81 -10.89 -85.56 54.11
CA THR A 81 -12.21 -85.72 54.76
C THR A 81 -12.07 -86.24 56.19
N GLY A 82 -13.10 -86.03 57.02
CA GLY A 82 -13.10 -86.46 58.42
C GLY A 82 -12.04 -85.74 59.25
N ASP A 83 -11.21 -86.52 59.95
CA ASP A 83 -10.20 -86.01 60.90
C ASP A 83 -8.84 -85.68 60.26
N GLN A 84 -8.71 -85.82 58.94
CA GLN A 84 -7.48 -85.47 58.24
C GLN A 84 -7.28 -83.95 58.20
N LEU A 85 -6.06 -83.49 58.46
CA LEU A 85 -5.74 -82.07 58.43
C LEU A 85 -5.43 -81.60 57.02
N GLY A 86 -6.21 -80.64 56.54
CA GLY A 86 -5.96 -79.88 55.33
C GLY A 86 -5.08 -78.65 55.54
N ALA A 87 -4.57 -78.14 54.42
CA ALA A 87 -3.78 -76.94 54.31
C ALA A 87 -4.43 -75.87 53.40
N VAL A 88 -5.44 -76.25 52.60
CA VAL A 88 -6.13 -75.35 51.67
C VAL A 88 -7.63 -75.54 51.76
N ILE A 89 -8.38 -74.45 51.84
CA ILE A 89 -9.84 -74.43 51.75
C ILE A 89 -10.25 -73.63 50.51
N GLU A 90 -11.03 -74.25 49.64
CA GLU A 90 -11.72 -73.58 48.54
C GLU A 90 -13.13 -73.22 48.99
N ILE A 91 -13.51 -71.94 48.92
CA ILE A 91 -14.83 -71.46 49.29
C ILE A 91 -15.50 -70.68 48.15
N ARG A 92 -16.83 -70.57 48.22
CA ARG A 92 -17.62 -69.50 47.60
C ARG A 92 -18.04 -68.51 48.68
N THR A 93 -17.69 -67.25 48.49
CA THR A 93 -18.04 -66.19 49.44
C THR A 93 -19.55 -65.97 49.48
N PRO A 94 -20.12 -65.55 50.62
CA PRO A 94 -21.46 -64.99 50.65
C PRO A 94 -21.52 -63.67 49.86
N ARG A 95 -22.73 -63.26 49.47
CA ARG A 95 -22.98 -62.02 48.72
C ARG A 95 -22.95 -60.82 49.65
N LEU A 96 -21.77 -60.28 49.91
CA LEU A 96 -21.56 -59.18 50.86
C LEU A 96 -21.55 -57.81 50.20
N ALA A 97 -21.99 -56.79 50.95
CA ALA A 97 -21.87 -55.39 50.54
C ALA A 97 -20.41 -54.95 50.42
N PRO A 98 -20.11 -53.78 49.82
CA PRO A 98 -18.75 -53.26 49.75
C PRO A 98 -18.15 -53.06 51.13
N GLY A 99 -16.91 -53.51 51.32
CA GLY A 99 -16.22 -53.45 52.59
C GLY A 99 -15.05 -54.42 52.66
N THR A 100 -14.17 -54.19 53.63
CA THR A 100 -13.11 -55.14 53.97
C THR A 100 -13.54 -55.97 55.17
N TYR A 101 -13.53 -57.29 55.00
CA TYR A 101 -14.02 -58.27 55.95
C TYR A 101 -12.89 -59.17 56.44
N ASP A 102 -13.07 -59.66 57.66
CA ASP A 102 -12.19 -60.66 58.25
C ASP A 102 -12.59 -62.05 57.74
N VAL A 103 -11.62 -62.93 57.62
CA VAL A 103 -11.87 -64.36 57.31
C VAL A 103 -11.61 -65.18 58.57
N THR A 104 -12.61 -65.94 59.00
CA THR A 104 -12.52 -66.81 60.18
C THR A 104 -12.78 -68.26 59.77
N VAL A 105 -11.92 -69.17 60.20
CA VAL A 105 -12.09 -70.62 60.07
C VAL A 105 -12.29 -71.21 61.45
N VAL A 106 -13.31 -72.04 61.63
CA VAL A 106 -13.65 -72.73 62.87
C VAL A 106 -13.73 -74.24 62.59
N ASN A 107 -12.92 -75.02 63.29
CA ASN A 107 -12.92 -76.48 63.19
C ASN A 107 -13.99 -77.11 64.12
N PRO A 108 -14.36 -78.40 63.91
CA PRO A 108 -15.29 -79.14 64.77
C PRO A 108 -14.88 -79.19 66.25
N ASP A 109 -13.57 -79.20 66.52
CA ASP A 109 -12.99 -79.21 67.86
C ASP A 109 -13.01 -77.83 68.55
N THR A 110 -13.67 -76.85 67.94
CA THR A 110 -13.77 -75.44 68.34
C THR A 110 -12.48 -74.62 68.25
N SER A 111 -11.39 -75.20 67.72
CA SER A 111 -10.21 -74.42 67.39
C SER A 111 -10.53 -73.43 66.25
N LEU A 112 -10.06 -72.18 66.37
CA LEU A 112 -10.38 -71.12 65.41
C LEU A 112 -9.14 -70.33 64.98
N ALA A 113 -9.15 -69.89 63.72
CA ALA A 113 -8.20 -68.95 63.17
C ALA A 113 -8.95 -67.78 62.53
N ARG A 114 -8.54 -66.56 62.84
CA ARG A 114 -9.08 -65.33 62.22
C ARG A 114 -7.95 -64.55 61.58
N ARG A 115 -8.17 -64.09 60.36
CA ARG A 115 -7.32 -63.12 59.68
C ARG A 115 -8.10 -61.84 59.49
N GLU A 116 -7.65 -60.79 60.17
CA GLU A 116 -8.28 -59.47 60.10
C GLU A 116 -8.04 -58.83 58.73
N GLN A 117 -9.06 -58.13 58.24
CA GLN A 117 -9.07 -57.38 56.99
C GLN A 117 -8.59 -58.18 55.77
N ALA A 118 -8.94 -59.46 55.73
CA ALA A 118 -8.35 -60.43 54.80
C ALA A 118 -9.01 -60.48 53.43
N LEU A 119 -10.24 -59.97 53.28
CA LEU A 119 -10.98 -60.02 52.01
C LEU A 119 -11.80 -58.75 51.79
N THR A 120 -11.55 -58.04 50.70
CA THR A 120 -12.26 -56.80 50.34
C THR A 120 -13.28 -57.03 49.23
N PHE A 121 -14.51 -56.59 49.43
CA PHE A 121 -15.59 -56.57 48.44
C PHE A 121 -15.72 -55.14 47.88
N ARG A 122 -15.76 -54.98 46.55
CA ARG A 122 -16.01 -53.69 45.88
C ARG A 122 -17.13 -53.78 44.85
N LEU A 123 -17.83 -52.68 44.62
CA LEU A 123 -18.78 -52.54 43.51
C LEU A 123 -18.02 -52.46 42.19
N ARG A 124 -18.67 -52.90 41.10
CA ARG A 124 -18.31 -52.43 39.76
C ARG A 124 -18.86 -51.02 39.63
N GLU A 125 -17.97 -50.05 39.53
CA GLU A 125 -18.33 -48.63 39.42
C GLU A 125 -18.34 -48.18 37.96
N THR A 126 -17.74 -48.96 37.06
CA THR A 126 -17.62 -48.62 35.65
C THR A 126 -18.46 -49.51 34.73
N ARG A 127 -18.74 -49.01 33.53
CA ARG A 127 -19.48 -49.65 32.45
C ARG A 127 -18.78 -49.33 31.13
N PRO A 128 -17.62 -49.94 30.86
CA PRO A 128 -16.94 -49.67 29.61
C PRO A 128 -17.83 -50.10 28.44
N VAL A 129 -17.78 -49.37 27.33
CA VAL A 129 -18.42 -49.72 26.05
C VAL A 129 -17.41 -49.50 24.95
N ILE A 130 -17.40 -50.35 23.93
CA ILE A 130 -16.64 -50.11 22.70
C ILE A 130 -17.65 -49.83 21.59
N ASP A 131 -17.55 -48.65 20.99
CA ASP A 131 -18.39 -48.22 19.87
C ASP A 131 -17.74 -48.57 18.53
N GLN A 132 -16.43 -48.37 18.41
CA GLN A 132 -15.70 -48.56 17.15
C GLN A 132 -14.23 -48.88 17.38
N ILE A 133 -13.64 -49.62 16.43
CA ILE A 133 -12.20 -49.88 16.34
C ILE A 133 -11.70 -49.39 14.98
N ILE A 134 -10.57 -48.69 15.00
CA ILE A 134 -10.03 -47.98 13.84
C ILE A 134 -8.52 -48.21 13.71
N PRO A 135 -8.04 -48.85 12.61
CA PRO A 135 -8.85 -49.66 11.70
C PRO A 135 -9.46 -50.87 12.43
N ASP A 136 -10.57 -51.40 11.91
CA ASP A 136 -11.21 -52.66 12.33
C ASP A 136 -10.67 -53.88 11.58
N ILE A 137 -9.60 -53.72 10.80
CA ILE A 137 -8.92 -54.78 10.05
C ILE A 137 -7.41 -54.70 10.24
N GLY A 138 -6.70 -55.82 10.04
CA GLY A 138 -5.23 -55.84 10.00
C GLY A 138 -4.65 -57.21 9.70
N PRO A 139 -3.33 -57.33 9.55
CA PRO A 139 -2.71 -58.56 9.10
C PRO A 139 -2.64 -59.61 10.21
N THR A 140 -2.66 -60.90 9.85
CA THR A 140 -2.50 -62.04 10.77
C THR A 140 -1.25 -61.98 11.64
N GLY A 141 -0.19 -61.32 11.18
CA GLY A 141 1.03 -61.07 11.95
C GLY A 141 0.86 -60.17 13.19
N GLY A 142 -0.28 -59.47 13.30
CA GLY A 142 -0.54 -58.49 14.37
C GLY A 142 0.31 -57.22 14.24
N GLY A 143 0.39 -56.45 15.32
CA GLY A 143 1.15 -55.21 15.39
C GLY A 143 0.42 -53.97 14.87
N THR A 144 -0.79 -54.13 14.32
CA THR A 144 -1.64 -53.03 13.86
C THR A 144 -1.89 -52.07 15.00
N ARG A 145 -1.55 -50.80 14.82
CA ARG A 145 -1.93 -49.76 15.77
C ARG A 145 -3.40 -49.44 15.55
N VAL A 146 -4.21 -49.69 16.57
CA VAL A 146 -5.66 -49.45 16.54
C VAL A 146 -6.09 -48.43 17.58
N ILE A 147 -7.13 -47.70 17.26
CA ILE A 147 -7.82 -46.74 18.10
C ILE A 147 -9.18 -47.33 18.42
N ILE A 148 -9.48 -47.45 19.71
CA ILE A 148 -10.74 -47.99 20.21
C ILE A 148 -11.51 -46.82 20.81
N ARG A 149 -12.64 -46.48 20.20
CA ARG A 149 -13.56 -45.44 20.67
C ARG A 149 -14.71 -46.07 21.44
N GLY A 150 -15.16 -45.39 22.48
CA GLY A 150 -16.22 -45.90 23.34
C GLY A 150 -16.51 -45.00 24.51
N GLU A 151 -16.97 -45.61 25.61
CA GLU A 151 -17.32 -44.90 26.84
C GLU A 151 -16.70 -45.58 28.07
N ASP A 152 -16.49 -44.77 29.10
CA ASP A 152 -16.15 -45.18 30.47
C ASP A 152 -14.87 -46.03 30.62
N PHE A 153 -13.89 -45.83 29.75
CA PHE A 153 -12.56 -46.41 29.90
C PHE A 153 -11.84 -45.85 31.14
N ARG A 154 -10.98 -46.67 31.75
CA ARG A 154 -10.19 -46.28 32.93
C ARG A 154 -8.71 -46.54 32.73
N PRO A 155 -7.83 -45.66 33.25
CA PRO A 155 -6.40 -45.94 33.28
C PRO A 155 -6.10 -47.33 33.85
N GLY A 156 -5.34 -48.15 33.11
CA GLY A 156 -5.06 -49.54 33.45
C GLY A 156 -6.04 -50.58 32.86
N ALA A 157 -6.98 -50.15 32.01
CA ALA A 157 -7.82 -51.08 31.24
C ALA A 157 -6.95 -52.03 30.38
N ARG A 158 -7.42 -53.26 30.23
CA ARG A 158 -6.79 -54.29 29.38
C ARG A 158 -7.67 -54.57 28.18
N ILE A 159 -7.05 -54.72 27.02
CA ILE A 159 -7.72 -55.04 25.75
C ILE A 159 -7.32 -56.44 25.31
N PHE A 160 -8.29 -57.21 24.80
CA PHE A 160 -8.09 -58.54 24.22
C PHE A 160 -8.73 -58.63 22.84
N PHE A 161 -8.01 -59.25 21.90
CA PHE A 161 -8.51 -59.63 20.58
C PHE A 161 -8.74 -61.15 20.59
N GLY A 162 -10.00 -61.55 20.65
CA GLY A 162 -10.39 -62.89 21.05
C GLY A 162 -9.95 -63.17 22.49
N THR A 163 -9.05 -64.14 22.67
CA THR A 163 -8.48 -64.50 23.98
C THR A 163 -7.08 -63.93 24.20
N THR A 164 -6.48 -63.28 23.18
CA THR A 164 -5.09 -62.83 23.24
C THR A 164 -5.03 -61.36 23.65
N PRO A 165 -4.21 -60.98 24.65
CA PRO A 165 -4.09 -59.59 25.06
C PRO A 165 -3.42 -58.74 23.99
N ALA A 166 -3.89 -57.50 23.84
CA ALA A 166 -3.23 -56.47 23.07
C ALA A 166 -1.93 -56.00 23.75
N THR A 167 -1.04 -55.42 22.95
CA THR A 167 0.20 -54.79 23.42
C THR A 167 0.09 -53.27 23.32
N ASP A 168 1.01 -52.54 23.96
CA ASP A 168 1.05 -51.06 23.94
C ASP A 168 -0.30 -50.38 24.25
N VAL A 169 -1.06 -50.94 25.19
CA VAL A 169 -2.38 -50.40 25.57
C VAL A 169 -2.19 -49.10 26.35
N ASN A 170 -2.63 -48.00 25.76
CA ASN A 170 -2.63 -46.67 26.33
C ASN A 170 -4.05 -46.11 26.35
N VAL A 171 -4.61 -45.90 27.55
CA VAL A 171 -5.91 -45.24 27.72
C VAL A 171 -5.68 -43.74 27.70
N VAL A 172 -6.08 -43.10 26.60
CA VAL A 172 -5.86 -41.66 26.37
C VAL A 172 -6.80 -40.84 27.24
N ASP A 173 -8.07 -41.23 27.25
CA ASP A 173 -9.15 -40.63 28.05
C ASP A 173 -10.25 -41.68 28.30
N ALA A 174 -11.40 -41.25 28.84
CA ALA A 174 -12.52 -42.14 29.13
C ALA A 174 -13.22 -42.68 27.87
N GLU A 175 -12.88 -42.19 26.68
CA GLU A 175 -13.55 -42.50 25.42
C GLU A 175 -12.59 -43.11 24.38
N THR A 176 -11.28 -43.10 24.64
CA THR A 176 -10.25 -43.44 23.65
C THR A 176 -9.16 -44.31 24.24
N ILE A 177 -8.91 -45.46 23.61
CA ILE A 177 -7.76 -46.33 23.88
C ILE A 177 -6.95 -46.50 22.59
N VAL A 178 -5.62 -46.41 22.68
CA VAL A 178 -4.70 -46.80 21.62
C VAL A 178 -4.05 -48.12 22.03
N ALA A 179 -4.00 -49.09 21.12
CA ALA A 179 -3.37 -50.39 21.39
C ALA A 179 -2.73 -50.96 20.12
N ARG A 180 -1.95 -52.03 20.27
CA ARG A 180 -1.44 -52.85 19.17
C ARG A 180 -2.05 -54.24 19.21
N THR A 181 -2.57 -54.66 18.06
CA THR A 181 -3.19 -55.98 17.92
C THR A 181 -2.15 -57.09 18.11
N PRO A 182 -2.49 -58.21 18.77
CA PRO A 182 -1.62 -59.38 18.79
C PRO A 182 -1.67 -60.12 17.45
N ALA A 183 -0.75 -61.05 17.22
CA ALA A 183 -0.85 -61.99 16.09
C ALA A 183 -2.04 -62.94 16.29
N SER A 184 -2.74 -63.27 15.21
CA SER A 184 -3.88 -64.19 15.20
C SER A 184 -4.05 -64.84 13.82
N SER A 185 -4.67 -66.02 13.79
CA SER A 185 -5.13 -66.63 12.53
C SER A 185 -6.19 -65.77 11.83
N PRO A 186 -6.42 -65.95 10.51
CA PRO A 186 -7.42 -65.21 9.76
C PRO A 186 -8.83 -65.23 10.36
N GLY A 187 -9.62 -64.21 10.04
CA GLY A 187 -11.03 -64.05 10.36
C GLY A 187 -11.33 -63.10 11.52
N LYS A 188 -12.62 -62.91 11.77
CA LYS A 188 -13.15 -61.98 12.77
C LYS A 188 -12.87 -62.43 14.20
N ARG A 189 -12.60 -61.47 15.08
CA ARG A 189 -12.36 -61.66 16.51
C ARG A 189 -13.21 -60.67 17.28
N ASP A 190 -13.85 -61.17 18.33
CA ASP A 190 -14.43 -60.33 19.36
C ASP A 190 -13.33 -59.48 20.01
N VAL A 191 -13.63 -58.23 20.34
CA VAL A 191 -12.69 -57.37 21.07
C VAL A 191 -13.28 -57.06 22.43
N MET A 192 -12.50 -57.35 23.48
CA MET A 192 -12.93 -57.17 24.86
C MET A 192 -12.09 -56.11 25.55
N VAL A 193 -12.76 -55.18 26.23
CA VAL A 193 -12.15 -54.26 27.19
C VAL A 193 -12.49 -54.71 28.61
N VAL A 194 -11.52 -54.65 29.51
CA VAL A 194 -11.68 -54.92 30.95
C VAL A 194 -11.06 -53.79 31.76
N ASN A 195 -11.89 -53.02 32.46
CA ASN A 195 -11.45 -51.98 33.38
C ASN A 195 -10.81 -52.59 34.65
N PRO A 196 -10.02 -51.81 35.42
CA PRO A 196 -9.34 -52.30 36.63
C PRO A 196 -10.28 -52.81 37.73
N ASP A 197 -11.53 -52.35 37.77
CA ASP A 197 -12.57 -52.84 38.69
C ASP A 197 -13.22 -54.17 38.22
N GLY A 198 -12.77 -54.70 37.08
CA GLY A 198 -13.26 -55.92 36.48
C GLY A 198 -14.54 -55.77 35.66
N ALA A 199 -15.08 -54.55 35.50
CA ALA A 199 -16.13 -54.31 34.53
C ALA A 199 -15.60 -54.51 33.10
N SER A 200 -16.40 -55.08 32.21
CA SER A 200 -15.94 -55.47 30.88
C SER A 200 -17.04 -55.35 29.83
N TYR A 201 -16.62 -55.13 28.59
CA TYR A 201 -17.49 -55.12 27.42
C TYR A 201 -16.85 -55.86 26.26
N ILE A 202 -17.66 -56.52 25.46
CA ILE A 202 -17.23 -57.29 24.28
C ILE A 202 -17.92 -56.70 23.06
N LEU A 203 -17.14 -56.13 22.15
CA LEU A 203 -17.57 -55.83 20.80
C LEU A 203 -17.48 -57.12 19.97
N LYS A 204 -18.62 -57.66 19.56
CA LYS A 204 -18.69 -58.86 18.72
C LYS A 204 -18.12 -58.58 17.34
N ASP A 205 -17.28 -59.49 16.85
CA ASP A 205 -16.66 -59.38 15.52
C ASP A 205 -15.95 -58.02 15.29
N GLY A 206 -15.43 -57.42 16.37
CA GLY A 206 -14.94 -56.04 16.38
C GLY A 206 -13.64 -55.81 15.60
N PHE A 207 -12.91 -56.87 15.24
CA PHE A 207 -11.70 -56.78 14.43
C PHE A 207 -11.51 -58.00 13.52
N GLU A 208 -11.10 -57.79 12.28
CA GLU A 208 -10.85 -58.86 11.31
C GLU A 208 -9.36 -59.00 10.96
N TYR A 209 -8.82 -60.21 11.18
CA TYR A 209 -7.47 -60.55 10.76
C TYR A 209 -7.48 -61.06 9.32
N LEU A 210 -6.75 -60.39 8.44
CA LEU A 210 -6.62 -60.74 7.03
C LEU A 210 -5.22 -61.28 6.75
N GLU A 211 -5.15 -62.27 5.86
CA GLU A 211 -3.88 -62.74 5.33
C GLU A 211 -3.45 -61.78 4.22
N ILE A 212 -2.31 -61.11 4.42
CA ILE A 212 -1.73 -60.26 3.38
C ILE A 212 -1.47 -61.15 2.19
N GLN A 213 -2.07 -60.81 1.04
CA GLN A 213 -1.84 -61.57 -0.18
C GLN A 213 -0.48 -61.18 -0.75
N ASP A 214 -0.34 -59.96 -1.26
CA ASP A 214 0.89 -59.51 -1.91
C ASP A 214 1.19 -58.00 -1.77
N SER A 215 0.29 -57.19 -1.23
CA SER A 215 0.48 -55.73 -1.25
C SER A 215 1.42 -55.21 -0.15
N ILE A 216 2.22 -54.19 -0.48
CA ILE A 216 3.17 -53.55 0.44
C ILE A 216 3.09 -52.03 0.23
N PRO A 217 2.01 -51.37 0.72
CA PRO A 217 1.81 -49.96 0.46
C PRO A 217 3.00 -49.14 0.98
N ARG A 218 3.34 -48.06 0.26
CA ARG A 218 4.39 -47.11 0.65
C ARG A 218 3.95 -45.71 0.33
N ILE A 219 4.17 -44.77 1.26
CA ILE A 219 3.96 -43.35 1.03
C ILE A 219 5.31 -42.68 0.90
N THR A 220 5.49 -41.88 -0.16
CA THR A 220 6.72 -41.13 -0.44
C THR A 220 6.55 -39.63 -0.23
N ALA A 221 5.36 -39.08 -0.44
CA ALA A 221 5.06 -37.67 -0.21
C ALA A 221 3.57 -37.41 0.01
N VAL A 222 3.25 -36.27 0.63
CA VAL A 222 1.88 -35.76 0.82
C VAL A 222 1.88 -34.29 0.38
N ILE A 223 0.94 -33.89 -0.49
CA ILE A 223 0.88 -32.53 -1.05
C ILE A 223 -0.57 -32.01 -1.08
N PRO A 224 -0.88 -30.86 -0.44
CA PRO A 224 -0.04 -30.21 0.58
C PRO A 224 0.14 -31.12 1.81
N ASP A 225 1.25 -30.96 2.53
CA ASP A 225 1.52 -31.63 3.82
C ASP A 225 1.06 -30.79 5.03
N GLU A 226 0.28 -29.74 4.79
CA GLU A 226 -0.33 -28.92 5.83
C GLU A 226 -1.68 -28.33 5.38
N GLY A 227 -2.48 -27.90 6.36
CA GLY A 227 -3.82 -27.35 6.12
C GLY A 227 -4.51 -26.82 7.37
N PRO A 228 -5.72 -26.25 7.25
CA PRO A 228 -6.44 -25.64 8.36
C PRO A 228 -7.05 -26.70 9.29
N VAL A 229 -7.13 -26.39 10.59
CA VAL A 229 -7.80 -27.21 11.62
C VAL A 229 -9.25 -27.59 11.28
N THR A 230 -9.93 -26.80 10.44
CA THR A 230 -11.28 -27.11 9.97
C THR A 230 -11.34 -28.32 9.03
N GLY A 231 -10.20 -28.81 8.55
CA GLY A 231 -10.13 -29.81 7.49
C GLY A 231 -10.56 -29.25 6.13
N GLY A 232 -10.92 -30.14 5.22
CA GLY A 232 -11.35 -29.80 3.86
C GLY A 232 -10.22 -29.54 2.86
N THR A 233 -8.95 -29.63 3.26
CA THR A 233 -7.82 -29.57 2.32
C THR A 233 -7.79 -30.83 1.47
N ARG A 234 -7.80 -30.68 0.14
CA ARG A 234 -7.60 -31.80 -0.77
C ARG A 234 -6.12 -32.14 -0.84
N ILE A 235 -5.73 -33.27 -0.28
CA ILE A 235 -4.35 -33.75 -0.31
C ILE A 235 -4.16 -34.86 -1.32
N ARG A 236 -2.94 -34.96 -1.82
CA ARG A 236 -2.44 -36.02 -2.69
C ARG A 236 -1.37 -36.79 -1.94
N ILE A 237 -1.61 -38.07 -1.71
CA ILE A 237 -0.68 -38.99 -1.08
C ILE A 237 0.00 -39.77 -2.21
N ILE A 238 1.27 -39.49 -2.45
CA ILE A 238 2.07 -40.10 -3.50
C ILE A 238 2.80 -41.30 -2.91
N GLY A 239 2.82 -42.40 -3.64
CA GLY A 239 3.31 -43.67 -3.12
C GLY A 239 3.34 -44.79 -4.14
N GLN A 240 3.26 -46.02 -3.66
CA GLN A 240 3.24 -47.24 -4.45
C GLN A 240 2.41 -48.30 -3.73
N ASP A 241 1.93 -49.29 -4.50
CA ASP A 241 1.22 -50.47 -4.01
C ASP A 241 -0.04 -50.14 -3.18
N PHE A 242 -0.76 -49.07 -3.56
CA PHE A 242 -2.09 -48.79 -3.03
C PHE A 242 -3.10 -49.73 -3.69
N TYR A 243 -3.38 -50.85 -3.04
CA TYR A 243 -4.20 -51.92 -3.60
C TYR A 243 -5.68 -51.52 -3.59
N TYR A 244 -6.25 -51.41 -4.78
CA TYR A 244 -7.65 -51.12 -5.03
C TYR A 244 -8.38 -52.42 -5.39
N GLY A 245 -8.68 -53.26 -4.39
CA GLY A 245 -9.37 -54.54 -4.60
C GLY A 245 -10.80 -54.40 -5.15
N ASP A 246 -11.41 -55.51 -5.59
CA ASP A 246 -12.73 -55.53 -6.24
C ASP A 246 -13.91 -55.24 -5.29
N ASP A 247 -13.71 -55.35 -3.97
CA ASP A 247 -14.75 -55.32 -2.93
C ASP A 247 -14.37 -54.55 -1.63
N GLY A 248 -13.14 -54.04 -1.52
CA GLY A 248 -12.68 -53.28 -0.36
C GLY A 248 -11.93 -52.00 -0.76
N ARG A 249 -12.15 -50.92 -0.02
CA ARG A 249 -11.54 -49.61 -0.30
C ARG A 249 -10.26 -49.44 0.50
N VAL A 250 -9.24 -48.84 -0.11
CA VAL A 250 -8.12 -48.25 0.63
C VAL A 250 -8.67 -47.28 1.67
N ARG A 251 -8.13 -47.33 2.89
CA ARG A 251 -8.52 -46.41 3.98
C ARG A 251 -7.33 -45.55 4.38
N VAL A 252 -7.59 -44.27 4.58
CA VAL A 252 -6.58 -43.27 4.95
C VAL A 252 -6.93 -42.67 6.30
N PHE A 253 -5.95 -42.52 7.18
CA PHE A 253 -6.11 -41.83 8.45
C PHE A 253 -5.06 -40.73 8.59
N ILE A 254 -5.49 -39.57 9.09
CA ILE A 254 -4.61 -38.47 9.50
C ILE A 254 -4.69 -38.38 11.02
N GLY A 255 -3.62 -38.80 11.69
CA GLY A 255 -3.61 -38.98 13.14
C GLY A 255 -4.64 -40.03 13.57
N TYR A 256 -5.72 -39.56 14.21
CA TYR A 256 -6.79 -40.41 14.74
C TYR A 256 -8.09 -40.37 13.93
N ASN A 257 -8.15 -39.55 12.88
CA ASN A 257 -9.37 -39.29 12.11
C ASN A 257 -9.28 -39.95 10.72
N GLU A 258 -10.35 -40.63 10.30
CA GLU A 258 -10.44 -41.23 8.97
C GLU A 258 -10.67 -40.15 7.92
N ALA A 259 -9.83 -40.15 6.88
CA ALA A 259 -10.02 -39.37 5.68
C ALA A 259 -10.70 -40.27 4.63
N TYR A 260 -12.01 -40.08 4.44
CA TYR A 260 -12.80 -40.87 3.49
C TYR A 260 -13.50 -40.02 2.43
N GLU A 261 -13.64 -38.72 2.67
CA GLU A 261 -14.31 -37.81 1.74
C GLU A 261 -13.44 -37.59 0.49
N GLY A 262 -14.03 -37.78 -0.69
CA GLY A 262 -13.33 -37.63 -1.97
C GLY A 262 -12.19 -38.62 -2.20
N LEU A 263 -12.13 -39.73 -1.44
CA LEU A 263 -11.07 -40.73 -1.57
C LEU A 263 -11.09 -41.37 -2.97
N GLU A 264 -10.02 -41.19 -3.71
CA GLU A 264 -9.82 -41.71 -5.07
C GLU A 264 -8.39 -42.26 -5.19
N VAL A 265 -8.24 -43.52 -5.64
CA VAL A 265 -6.93 -44.09 -5.99
C VAL A 265 -6.71 -43.87 -7.49
N ARG A 266 -5.57 -43.29 -7.87
CA ARG A 266 -5.22 -42.95 -9.26
C ARG A 266 -4.03 -43.78 -9.76
N ASN A 267 -3.84 -43.72 -11.08
CA ASN A 267 -2.79 -44.42 -11.85
C ASN A 267 -2.75 -45.93 -11.58
N ILE A 268 -3.94 -46.55 -11.53
CA ILE A 268 -4.10 -47.96 -11.26
C ILE A 268 -3.55 -48.79 -12.43
N ASN A 269 -2.65 -49.72 -12.13
CA ASN A 269 -2.09 -50.66 -13.12
C ASN A 269 -3.02 -51.87 -13.37
N GLU A 270 -2.63 -52.77 -14.26
CA GLU A 270 -3.41 -53.97 -14.63
C GLU A 270 -3.62 -54.99 -13.47
N HIS A 271 -2.89 -54.82 -12.36
CA HIS A 271 -2.98 -55.65 -11.16
C HIS A 271 -3.70 -54.93 -10.01
N ASN A 272 -4.43 -53.85 -10.29
CA ASN A 272 -5.19 -53.06 -9.32
C ASN A 272 -4.34 -52.33 -8.25
N TYR A 273 -3.07 -52.03 -8.54
CA TYR A 273 -2.23 -51.19 -7.66
C TYR A 273 -2.13 -49.77 -8.22
N GLY A 274 -2.50 -48.78 -7.40
CA GLY A 274 -2.28 -47.36 -7.68
C GLY A 274 -1.01 -46.82 -7.03
N ASP A 275 -0.60 -45.62 -7.47
CA ASP A 275 0.56 -44.89 -6.97
C ASP A 275 0.20 -43.52 -6.34
N GLU A 276 -1.08 -43.15 -6.36
CA GLU A 276 -1.57 -41.89 -5.84
C GLU A 276 -2.94 -42.08 -5.19
N ILE A 277 -3.13 -41.49 -4.01
CA ILE A 277 -4.43 -41.35 -3.36
C ILE A 277 -4.77 -39.87 -3.25
N ILE A 278 -5.98 -39.50 -3.61
CA ILE A 278 -6.53 -38.17 -3.41
C ILE A 278 -7.63 -38.26 -2.37
N VAL A 279 -7.62 -37.38 -1.37
CA VAL A 279 -8.61 -37.37 -0.30
C VAL A 279 -8.71 -35.99 0.35
N PHE A 280 -9.86 -35.66 0.93
CA PHE A 280 -10.00 -34.46 1.77
C PHE A 280 -9.60 -34.76 3.21
N THR A 281 -8.81 -33.86 3.80
CA THR A 281 -8.42 -33.95 5.21
C THR A 281 -9.65 -33.77 6.10
N PRO A 282 -9.88 -34.62 7.12
CA PRO A 282 -10.92 -34.37 8.12
C PRO A 282 -10.57 -33.14 8.98
N PRO A 283 -11.50 -32.61 9.80
CA PRO A 283 -11.16 -31.65 10.85
C PRO A 283 -10.14 -32.25 11.84
N GLY A 284 -9.26 -31.41 12.37
CA GLY A 284 -8.20 -31.82 13.29
C GLY A 284 -7.77 -30.69 14.23
N GLU A 285 -7.19 -31.05 15.36
CA GLU A 285 -6.60 -30.09 16.30
C GLU A 285 -5.25 -29.58 15.78
N PRO A 286 -4.75 -28.41 16.23
CA PRO A 286 -3.43 -27.92 15.85
C PRO A 286 -2.31 -28.92 16.18
N GLY A 287 -1.46 -29.25 15.21
CA GLY A 287 -0.34 -30.15 15.42
C GLY A 287 0.10 -30.91 14.18
N THR A 288 1.23 -31.64 14.29
CA THR A 288 1.73 -32.52 13.24
C THR A 288 1.33 -33.97 13.54
N TYR A 289 0.74 -34.63 12.56
CA TYR A 289 0.15 -35.95 12.65
C TYR A 289 0.77 -36.90 11.62
N ASP A 290 0.74 -38.18 11.94
CA ASP A 290 1.15 -39.23 11.03
C ASP A 290 0.01 -39.54 10.04
N ILE A 291 0.34 -40.08 8.86
CA ILE A 291 -0.63 -40.61 7.91
C ILE A 291 -0.50 -42.13 7.84
N PHE A 292 -1.63 -42.81 8.01
CA PHE A 292 -1.75 -44.26 7.83
C PHE A 292 -2.55 -44.57 6.57
N VAL A 293 -2.06 -45.52 5.78
CA VAL A 293 -2.78 -46.10 4.64
C VAL A 293 -2.95 -47.59 4.90
N TYR A 294 -4.19 -48.08 4.79
CA TYR A 294 -4.55 -49.49 4.89
C TYR A 294 -5.11 -49.98 3.57
N ASN A 295 -4.50 -51.04 3.04
CA ASN A 295 -5.03 -51.76 1.90
C ASN A 295 -6.13 -52.74 2.33
N PRO A 296 -7.05 -53.09 1.43
CA PRO A 296 -8.14 -54.04 1.69
C PRO A 296 -7.70 -55.43 2.13
N ASP A 297 -6.49 -55.86 1.79
CA ASP A 297 -5.90 -57.15 2.18
C ASP A 297 -5.25 -57.12 3.58
N GLY A 298 -5.36 -56.00 4.29
CA GLY A 298 -4.80 -55.77 5.62
C GLY A 298 -3.36 -55.27 5.63
N ALA A 299 -2.69 -55.11 4.48
CA ALA A 299 -1.39 -54.46 4.44
C ALA A 299 -1.50 -52.97 4.80
N SER A 300 -0.45 -52.40 5.39
CA SER A 300 -0.50 -50.99 5.82
C SER A 300 0.85 -50.31 5.80
N PHE A 301 0.82 -48.98 5.71
CA PHE A 301 1.99 -48.13 5.82
C PHE A 301 1.71 -46.93 6.71
N LEU A 302 2.72 -46.56 7.49
CA LEU A 302 2.74 -45.38 8.35
C LEU A 302 3.80 -44.42 7.83
N LEU A 303 3.39 -43.21 7.46
CA LEU A 303 4.30 -42.08 7.27
C LEU A 303 4.22 -41.18 8.50
N GLU A 304 5.29 -41.18 9.29
CA GLU A 304 5.38 -40.36 10.51
C GLU A 304 5.45 -38.86 10.16
N ARG A 305 4.78 -38.04 10.96
CA ARG A 305 4.79 -36.57 10.87
C ARG A 305 4.45 -36.02 9.48
N ALA A 306 3.52 -36.66 8.79
CA ALA A 306 3.20 -36.45 7.39
C ALA A 306 2.26 -35.27 7.09
N PHE A 307 1.48 -34.81 8.07
CA PHE A 307 0.54 -33.70 7.85
C PHE A 307 0.45 -32.77 9.07
N THR A 308 0.46 -31.44 8.85
CA THR A 308 0.35 -30.45 9.93
C THR A 308 -0.94 -29.63 9.83
N TYR A 309 -1.78 -29.72 10.87
CA TYR A 309 -2.93 -28.83 11.03
C TYR A 309 -2.52 -27.51 11.69
N ARG A 310 -2.97 -26.39 11.11
CA ARG A 310 -2.68 -25.03 11.58
C ARG A 310 -3.96 -24.22 11.72
N GLU A 311 -3.93 -23.22 12.61
CA GLU A 311 -4.94 -22.17 12.61
C GLU A 311 -4.60 -21.17 11.50
N ILE A 312 -5.43 -21.18 10.45
CA ILE A 312 -5.23 -20.35 9.26
C ILE A 312 -6.36 -19.31 9.24
N PRO A 313 -6.05 -18.02 9.45
CA PRO A 313 -7.08 -16.98 9.55
C PRO A 313 -7.79 -16.72 8.21
N ALA A 314 -7.10 -16.91 7.09
CA ALA A 314 -7.65 -16.78 5.75
C ALA A 314 -6.89 -17.69 4.76
N SER A 315 -7.60 -18.62 4.12
CA SER A 315 -7.02 -19.43 3.04
C SER A 315 -6.91 -18.62 1.75
N PRO A 316 -5.91 -18.89 0.88
CA PRO A 316 -5.89 -18.35 -0.46
C PRO A 316 -7.13 -18.80 -1.24
N LYS A 317 -7.47 -18.08 -2.31
CA LYS A 317 -8.49 -18.50 -3.28
C LYS A 317 -8.06 -18.21 -4.70
N ILE A 318 -8.29 -19.13 -5.62
CA ILE A 318 -8.09 -18.96 -7.05
C ILE A 318 -9.41 -18.51 -7.68
N LEU A 319 -9.42 -17.33 -8.29
CA LEU A 319 -10.58 -16.79 -9.02
C LEU A 319 -10.44 -16.97 -10.54
N GLY A 320 -9.22 -16.97 -11.08
CA GLY A 320 -8.99 -17.14 -12.51
C GLY A 320 -7.52 -17.30 -12.89
N LEU A 321 -7.32 -17.82 -14.10
CA LEU A 321 -6.01 -17.98 -14.74
C LEU A 321 -6.02 -17.28 -16.10
N ASP A 322 -4.96 -16.52 -16.40
CA ASP A 322 -4.79 -15.86 -17.69
C ASP A 322 -3.33 -15.97 -18.18
N PRO A 323 -3.06 -16.75 -19.24
CA PRO A 323 -3.98 -17.64 -19.93
C PRO A 323 -4.29 -18.93 -19.13
N ALA A 324 -5.46 -19.53 -19.34
CA ALA A 324 -5.83 -20.84 -18.77
C ALA A 324 -5.43 -22.04 -19.66
N ILE A 325 -4.58 -21.80 -20.66
CA ILE A 325 -4.13 -22.76 -21.67
C ILE A 325 -2.66 -22.47 -22.03
N GLY A 326 -1.88 -23.51 -22.32
CA GLY A 326 -0.48 -23.32 -22.69
C GLY A 326 0.19 -24.57 -23.27
N PRO A 327 1.42 -24.44 -23.79
CA PRO A 327 2.08 -25.52 -24.49
C PRO A 327 2.64 -26.57 -23.53
N VAL A 328 2.67 -27.84 -23.97
CA VAL A 328 3.34 -28.94 -23.23
C VAL A 328 4.81 -28.67 -22.90
N SER A 329 5.47 -27.77 -23.63
CA SER A 329 6.86 -27.37 -23.36
C SER A 329 7.04 -26.52 -22.11
N GLY A 330 5.97 -25.96 -21.53
CA GLY A 330 6.07 -25.04 -20.40
C GLY A 330 6.78 -23.73 -20.76
N GLY A 331 7.31 -23.06 -19.73
CA GLY A 331 8.15 -21.86 -19.83
C GLY A 331 7.40 -20.53 -19.93
N ILE A 332 6.08 -20.56 -20.12
CA ILE A 332 5.26 -19.36 -20.23
C ILE A 332 4.79 -18.87 -18.84
N PRO A 333 4.64 -17.55 -18.63
CA PRO A 333 4.03 -17.01 -17.42
C PRO A 333 2.51 -17.17 -17.46
N ILE A 334 1.93 -17.57 -16.34
CA ILE A 334 0.48 -17.65 -16.10
C ILE A 334 0.12 -16.68 -14.98
N VAL A 335 -0.78 -15.73 -15.26
CA VAL A 335 -1.32 -14.83 -14.24
C VAL A 335 -2.42 -15.54 -13.49
N ILE A 336 -2.30 -15.60 -12.17
CA ILE A 336 -3.28 -16.15 -11.25
C ILE A 336 -3.93 -14.96 -10.54
N THR A 337 -5.25 -14.83 -10.67
CA THR A 337 -6.04 -13.86 -9.92
C THR A 337 -6.79 -14.55 -8.79
N GLY A 338 -6.92 -13.89 -7.65
CA GLY A 338 -7.38 -14.56 -6.43
C GLY A 338 -7.55 -13.66 -5.22
N GLU A 339 -7.54 -14.28 -4.05
CA GLU A 339 -7.59 -13.65 -2.73
C GLU A 339 -6.56 -14.29 -1.79
N ASN A 340 -6.07 -13.51 -0.81
CA ASN A 340 -5.17 -13.93 0.26
C ASN A 340 -3.88 -14.64 -0.18
N PHE A 341 -3.31 -14.30 -1.33
CA PHE A 341 -1.98 -14.81 -1.71
C PHE A 341 -0.88 -14.22 -0.81
N ALA A 342 0.11 -15.04 -0.47
CA ALA A 342 1.22 -14.64 0.40
C ALA A 342 2.59 -14.85 -0.28
N PRO A 343 3.58 -13.95 -0.07
CA PRO A 343 4.93 -14.15 -0.59
C PRO A 343 5.51 -15.51 -0.16
N GLY A 344 6.05 -16.27 -1.12
CA GLY A 344 6.50 -17.65 -0.91
C GLY A 344 5.44 -18.72 -1.22
N MET A 345 4.27 -18.33 -1.74
CA MET A 345 3.25 -19.25 -2.24
C MET A 345 3.83 -20.20 -3.30
N GLU A 346 3.49 -21.48 -3.18
CA GLU A 346 3.78 -22.50 -4.17
C GLU A 346 2.58 -22.73 -5.09
N VAL A 347 2.84 -23.06 -6.35
CA VAL A 347 1.81 -23.34 -7.35
C VAL A 347 2.12 -24.66 -8.04
N TYR A 348 1.12 -25.51 -8.17
CA TYR A 348 1.22 -26.79 -8.88
C TYR A 348 0.20 -26.84 -10.02
N PHE A 349 0.65 -27.26 -11.20
CA PHE A 349 -0.17 -27.60 -12.36
C PHE A 349 -0.22 -29.13 -12.47
N GLY A 350 -1.29 -29.73 -11.98
CA GLY A 350 -1.38 -31.18 -11.79
C GLY A 350 -0.30 -31.66 -10.82
N ASN A 351 0.62 -32.51 -11.30
CA ASN A 351 1.73 -33.05 -10.50
C ASN A 351 3.06 -32.31 -10.65
N GLN A 352 3.10 -31.24 -11.44
CA GLN A 352 4.31 -30.45 -11.64
C GLN A 352 4.22 -29.14 -10.87
N GLN A 353 5.23 -28.84 -10.06
CA GLN A 353 5.38 -27.53 -9.43
C GLN A 353 5.79 -26.49 -10.49
N ALA A 354 5.23 -25.30 -10.42
CA ALA A 354 5.67 -24.16 -11.23
C ALA A 354 7.18 -23.93 -11.04
N THR A 355 7.88 -23.60 -12.13
CA THR A 355 9.34 -23.43 -12.07
C THR A 355 9.76 -22.18 -11.30
N GLU A 356 8.85 -21.20 -11.25
CA GLU A 356 8.99 -19.96 -10.50
C GLU A 356 7.59 -19.44 -10.16
N VAL A 357 7.45 -18.78 -9.01
CA VAL A 357 6.22 -18.10 -8.59
C VAL A 357 6.59 -16.73 -8.02
N VAL A 358 5.98 -15.68 -8.56
CA VAL A 358 6.10 -14.31 -8.07
C VAL A 358 4.72 -13.85 -7.61
N VAL A 359 4.58 -13.59 -6.31
CA VAL A 359 3.36 -12.99 -5.75
C VAL A 359 3.53 -11.47 -5.80
N GLU A 360 2.71 -10.81 -6.62
CA GLU A 360 2.74 -9.34 -6.76
C GLU A 360 2.00 -8.70 -5.57
N ASP A 361 0.83 -9.25 -5.23
CA ASP A 361 0.05 -8.86 -4.06
C ASP A 361 -0.91 -9.98 -3.62
N ALA A 362 -1.78 -9.69 -2.64
CA ALA A 362 -2.73 -10.66 -2.09
C ALA A 362 -3.80 -11.13 -3.08
N THR A 363 -3.89 -10.53 -4.27
CA THR A 363 -4.89 -10.82 -5.30
C THR A 363 -4.30 -11.27 -6.63
N GLN A 364 -2.99 -11.12 -6.84
CA GLN A 364 -2.34 -11.47 -8.08
C GLN A 364 -0.97 -12.13 -7.86
N ALA A 365 -0.76 -13.25 -8.57
CA ALA A 365 0.53 -13.93 -8.67
C ALA A 365 0.82 -14.32 -10.12
N ILE A 366 2.10 -14.53 -10.43
CA ILE A 366 2.58 -15.01 -11.73
C ILE A 366 3.30 -16.32 -11.48
N ALA A 367 2.88 -17.40 -12.13
CA ALA A 367 3.52 -18.70 -12.03
C ALA A 367 4.03 -19.15 -13.40
N TRP A 368 5.27 -19.62 -13.47
CA TRP A 368 5.85 -20.12 -14.72
C TRP A 368 5.49 -21.58 -14.94
N LEU A 369 4.85 -21.84 -16.08
CA LEU A 369 4.27 -23.12 -16.43
C LEU A 369 5.36 -24.20 -16.55
N PRO A 370 5.30 -25.31 -15.79
CA PRO A 370 6.27 -26.39 -15.93
C PRO A 370 5.98 -27.27 -17.17
N PRO A 371 6.99 -27.92 -17.75
CA PRO A 371 6.81 -28.80 -18.91
C PRO A 371 6.14 -30.14 -18.54
N VAL A 372 5.38 -30.70 -19.48
CA VAL A 372 4.77 -32.03 -19.40
C VAL A 372 5.02 -32.83 -20.68
N ARG A 373 4.77 -34.14 -20.65
CA ARG A 373 5.08 -35.04 -21.80
C ARG A 373 4.01 -35.08 -22.88
N ALA A 374 2.76 -34.75 -22.54
CA ALA A 374 1.62 -34.88 -23.44
C ALA A 374 0.52 -33.86 -23.10
N PRO A 375 -0.37 -33.52 -24.05
CA PRO A 375 -1.54 -32.69 -23.79
C PRO A 375 -2.46 -33.30 -22.73
N GLN A 376 -2.97 -32.48 -21.82
CA GLN A 376 -3.84 -32.90 -20.73
C GLN A 376 -4.50 -31.69 -20.04
N ARG A 377 -5.66 -31.91 -19.42
CA ARG A 377 -6.29 -30.91 -18.55
C ARG A 377 -5.99 -31.27 -17.09
N VAL A 378 -5.49 -30.30 -16.33
CA VAL A 378 -4.99 -30.51 -14.96
C VAL A 378 -5.64 -29.56 -13.97
N ASP A 379 -5.66 -29.97 -12.71
CA ASP A 379 -6.02 -29.11 -11.59
C ASP A 379 -4.89 -28.09 -11.32
N VAL A 380 -5.22 -26.93 -10.77
CA VAL A 380 -4.24 -25.94 -10.31
C VAL A 380 -4.38 -25.76 -8.81
N LEU A 381 -3.31 -26.01 -8.07
CA LEU A 381 -3.26 -25.94 -6.61
C LEU A 381 -2.32 -24.81 -6.21
N VAL A 382 -2.77 -23.94 -5.32
CA VAL A 382 -1.92 -22.94 -4.64
C VAL A 382 -1.78 -23.28 -3.17
N ILE A 383 -0.58 -23.09 -2.61
CA ILE A 383 -0.28 -23.34 -1.20
C ILE A 383 0.52 -22.14 -0.66
N ASN A 384 -0.03 -21.42 0.31
CA ASN A 384 0.67 -20.36 1.02
C ASN A 384 1.65 -20.94 2.06
N PRO A 385 2.67 -20.18 2.50
CA PRO A 385 3.63 -20.63 3.51
C PRO A 385 3.05 -20.94 4.90
N ASP A 386 1.81 -20.56 5.16
CA ASP A 386 1.08 -20.89 6.39
C ASP A 386 0.23 -22.17 6.27
N GLY A 387 0.35 -22.88 5.14
CA GLY A 387 -0.39 -24.09 4.80
C GLY A 387 -1.78 -23.85 4.23
N GLY A 388 -2.19 -22.59 4.06
CA GLY A 388 -3.46 -22.27 3.43
C GLY A 388 -3.42 -22.67 1.96
N SER A 389 -4.41 -23.41 1.48
CA SER A 389 -4.42 -23.88 0.10
C SER A 389 -5.77 -23.70 -0.58
N ASP A 390 -5.76 -23.58 -1.90
CA ASP A 390 -6.97 -23.67 -2.73
C ASP A 390 -6.71 -24.42 -4.03
N LEU A 391 -7.75 -25.06 -4.54
CA LEU A 391 -7.68 -25.93 -5.70
C LEU A 391 -8.71 -25.52 -6.76
N LEU A 392 -8.22 -25.15 -7.93
CA LEU A 392 -9.02 -24.98 -9.13
C LEU A 392 -9.00 -26.28 -9.94
N GLU A 393 -10.04 -27.10 -9.77
CA GLU A 393 -10.20 -28.35 -10.52
C GLU A 393 -10.22 -28.11 -12.03
N LYS A 394 -9.42 -28.89 -12.77
CA LYS A 394 -9.33 -28.87 -14.23
C LYS A 394 -9.15 -27.46 -14.81
N GLY A 395 -8.53 -26.57 -14.04
CA GLY A 395 -8.40 -25.14 -14.32
C GLY A 395 -7.49 -24.81 -15.49
N PHE A 396 -6.53 -25.67 -15.81
CA PHE A 396 -5.52 -25.41 -16.84
C PHE A 396 -5.46 -26.52 -17.90
N GLU A 397 -5.24 -26.15 -19.16
CA GLU A 397 -5.12 -27.08 -20.28
C GLU A 397 -3.75 -27.00 -20.96
N TYR A 398 -3.01 -28.11 -20.95
CA TYR A 398 -1.81 -28.31 -21.73
C TYR A 398 -2.16 -28.77 -23.14
N VAL A 399 -1.62 -28.08 -24.14
CA VAL A 399 -1.84 -28.36 -25.56
C VAL A 399 -0.53 -28.49 -26.34
N GLN A 400 -0.60 -29.08 -27.52
CA GLN A 400 0.50 -29.12 -28.48
C GLN A 400 0.01 -28.51 -29.81
N PRO A 401 0.12 -27.19 -29.98
CA PRO A 401 -0.40 -26.50 -31.16
C PRO A 401 0.39 -26.83 -32.41
N GLU A 402 -0.29 -26.95 -33.55
CA GLU A 402 0.36 -27.24 -34.85
C GLU A 402 1.18 -26.06 -35.37
N ASP A 403 0.73 -24.82 -35.09
CA ASP A 403 1.31 -23.57 -35.59
C ASP A 403 1.63 -22.60 -34.44
N ALA A 404 2.74 -22.84 -33.74
CA ALA A 404 3.23 -21.92 -32.71
C ALA A 404 3.60 -20.54 -33.33
N PRO A 405 3.38 -19.43 -32.61
CA PRO A 405 3.81 -18.10 -33.05
C PRO A 405 5.35 -18.02 -33.15
N GLU A 406 5.84 -17.02 -33.87
CA GLU A 406 7.27 -16.70 -33.95
C GLU A 406 7.48 -15.22 -33.64
N ILE A 407 8.52 -14.89 -32.85
CA ILE A 407 8.95 -13.50 -32.61
C ILE A 407 10.26 -13.29 -33.36
N HIS A 408 10.31 -12.31 -34.27
CA HIS A 408 11.50 -12.00 -35.06
C HIS A 408 12.24 -10.77 -34.52
N ALA A 409 11.53 -9.68 -34.20
CA ALA A 409 12.14 -8.46 -33.68
C ALA A 409 11.14 -7.56 -32.93
N LEU A 410 11.67 -6.68 -32.08
CA LEU A 410 10.94 -5.62 -31.38
C LEU A 410 11.45 -4.24 -31.83
N ASP A 411 10.56 -3.27 -31.95
CA ASP A 411 10.90 -1.87 -32.24
C ASP A 411 10.06 -0.90 -31.39
N PRO A 412 10.67 -0.16 -30.45
CA PRO A 412 12.06 -0.33 -29.97
C PRO A 412 12.23 -1.66 -29.19
N ASP A 413 13.48 -2.14 -29.10
CA ASP A 413 13.91 -3.29 -28.29
C ASP A 413 14.29 -2.89 -26.84
N TRP A 414 13.95 -1.67 -26.43
CA TRP A 414 14.21 -1.14 -25.10
C TRP A 414 13.10 -0.18 -24.66
N GLY A 415 12.98 0.03 -23.35
CA GLY A 415 12.03 0.97 -22.76
C GLY A 415 12.36 1.34 -21.32
N ARG A 416 11.51 2.15 -20.70
CA ARG A 416 11.72 2.63 -19.33
C ARG A 416 11.24 1.63 -18.29
N THR A 417 11.90 1.59 -17.13
CA THR A 417 11.47 0.77 -15.97
C THR A 417 10.06 1.09 -15.48
N THR A 418 9.58 2.31 -15.73
CA THR A 418 8.20 2.73 -15.46
C THR A 418 7.15 2.11 -16.40
N GLY A 419 7.57 1.47 -17.49
CA GLY A 419 6.68 0.87 -18.48
C GLY A 419 6.17 1.86 -19.52
N SER A 420 4.97 1.58 -20.05
CA SER A 420 4.24 2.38 -21.05
C SER A 420 5.02 2.69 -22.33
N THR A 421 6.08 1.94 -22.63
CA THR A 421 6.84 2.11 -23.87
C THR A 421 6.06 1.45 -25.01
N PRO A 422 5.66 2.19 -26.06
CA PRO A 422 5.00 1.58 -27.22
C PRO A 422 6.00 0.75 -28.01
N VAL A 423 5.70 -0.53 -28.17
CA VAL A 423 6.56 -1.51 -28.85
C VAL A 423 5.79 -2.16 -29.98
N THR A 424 6.41 -2.20 -31.15
CA THR A 424 5.97 -3.03 -32.27
C THR A 424 6.71 -4.36 -32.24
N ILE A 425 5.97 -5.46 -32.17
CA ILE A 425 6.50 -6.83 -32.24
C ILE A 425 6.25 -7.36 -33.65
N THR A 426 7.32 -7.75 -34.34
CA THR A 426 7.26 -8.37 -35.67
C THR A 426 7.56 -9.85 -35.58
N GLY A 427 6.89 -10.64 -36.41
CA GLY A 427 6.98 -12.10 -36.33
C GLY A 427 6.13 -12.81 -37.36
N ALA A 428 5.66 -14.00 -37.01
CA ALA A 428 4.75 -14.80 -37.84
C ALA A 428 3.75 -15.58 -36.97
N LYS A 429 2.62 -15.97 -37.59
CA LYS A 429 1.56 -16.82 -37.00
C LYS A 429 0.95 -16.26 -35.71
N PHE A 430 0.99 -14.95 -35.49
CA PHE A 430 0.19 -14.32 -34.44
C PHE A 430 -1.29 -14.48 -34.74
N GLN A 431 -2.10 -14.63 -33.69
CA GLN A 431 -3.55 -14.76 -33.79
C GLN A 431 -4.25 -13.59 -33.10
N GLN A 432 -5.46 -13.27 -33.55
CA GLN A 432 -6.29 -12.28 -32.87
C GLN A 432 -6.64 -12.77 -31.46
N GLY A 433 -6.32 -11.97 -30.45
CA GLY A 433 -6.46 -12.36 -29.04
C GLY A 433 -5.17 -12.90 -28.41
N ALA A 434 -4.04 -12.86 -29.12
CA ALA A 434 -2.74 -13.15 -28.53
C ALA A 434 -2.45 -12.22 -27.34
N VAL A 435 -1.86 -12.77 -26.28
CA VAL A 435 -1.38 -12.03 -25.11
C VAL A 435 0.15 -11.95 -25.16
N VAL A 436 0.71 -10.89 -24.57
CA VAL A 436 2.15 -10.61 -24.59
C VAL A 436 2.63 -10.34 -23.19
N PHE A 437 3.79 -10.88 -22.83
CA PHE A 437 4.45 -10.68 -21.55
C PHE A 437 5.88 -10.15 -21.73
N PHE A 438 6.31 -9.28 -20.81
CA PHE A 438 7.68 -8.80 -20.69
C PHE A 438 8.20 -9.15 -19.29
N GLY A 439 9.19 -10.04 -19.20
CA GLY A 439 9.74 -10.48 -17.91
C GLY A 439 8.69 -11.10 -16.98
N GLY A 440 7.73 -11.82 -17.55
CA GLY A 440 6.61 -12.44 -16.81
C GLY A 440 5.39 -11.54 -16.59
N ARG A 441 5.49 -10.21 -16.79
CA ARG A 441 4.38 -9.27 -16.56
C ARG A 441 3.57 -9.02 -17.84
N PRO A 442 2.23 -8.98 -17.76
CA PRO A 442 1.38 -8.81 -18.95
C PRO A 442 1.53 -7.40 -19.54
N ALA A 443 1.66 -7.32 -20.86
CA ALA A 443 1.67 -6.07 -21.59
C ALA A 443 0.28 -5.43 -21.64
N GLN A 444 0.25 -4.10 -21.79
CA GLN A 444 -0.98 -3.33 -21.93
C GLN A 444 -1.29 -3.04 -23.40
N GLU A 445 -2.55 -2.76 -23.70
CA GLU A 445 -3.03 -2.38 -25.04
C GLU A 445 -2.50 -3.27 -26.19
N VAL A 446 -2.54 -4.59 -26.02
CA VAL A 446 -2.13 -5.52 -27.08
C VAL A 446 -3.09 -5.40 -28.27
N ARG A 447 -2.58 -4.91 -29.40
CA ARG A 447 -3.33 -4.74 -30.64
C ARG A 447 -2.77 -5.68 -31.70
N TYR A 448 -3.66 -6.51 -32.24
CA TYR A 448 -3.37 -7.39 -33.37
C TYR A 448 -3.51 -6.64 -34.69
N GLU A 449 -2.42 -6.49 -35.43
CA GLU A 449 -2.39 -5.82 -36.75
C GLU A 449 -2.24 -6.80 -37.92
N GLY A 450 -2.16 -8.10 -37.62
CA GLY A 450 -2.02 -9.17 -38.60
C GLY A 450 -1.09 -10.28 -38.10
N PRO A 451 -0.98 -11.39 -38.85
CA PRO A 451 -0.25 -12.58 -38.37
C PRO A 451 1.25 -12.37 -38.18
N GLY A 452 1.81 -11.23 -38.61
CA GLY A 452 3.22 -10.90 -38.40
C GLY A 452 3.47 -9.62 -37.61
N LYS A 453 2.43 -9.02 -37.00
CA LYS A 453 2.59 -7.76 -36.27
C LYS A 453 1.63 -7.61 -35.09
N LEU A 454 2.19 -7.30 -33.93
CA LEU A 454 1.47 -6.81 -32.75
C LEU A 454 2.00 -5.43 -32.36
N THR A 455 1.15 -4.57 -31.81
CA THR A 455 1.57 -3.35 -31.11
C THR A 455 1.11 -3.42 -29.65
N VAL A 456 1.98 -3.05 -28.71
CA VAL A 456 1.75 -3.19 -27.27
C VAL A 456 2.33 -1.99 -26.52
N LEU A 457 1.90 -1.78 -25.27
CA LEU A 457 2.58 -0.94 -24.29
C LEU A 457 3.23 -1.84 -23.24
N THR A 458 4.50 -1.59 -22.94
CA THR A 458 5.21 -2.38 -21.93
C THR A 458 4.65 -2.18 -20.52
N PRO A 459 4.64 -3.21 -19.66
CA PRO A 459 4.35 -3.03 -18.24
C PRO A 459 5.55 -2.38 -17.50
N PRO A 460 5.39 -1.93 -16.25
CA PRO A 460 6.52 -1.58 -15.40
C PRO A 460 7.41 -2.79 -15.10
N GLY A 461 8.73 -2.59 -15.09
CA GLY A 461 9.72 -3.67 -14.93
C GLY A 461 11.04 -3.20 -14.31
N GLY A 462 11.80 -4.15 -13.75
CA GLY A 462 13.14 -3.90 -13.21
C GLY A 462 14.17 -3.63 -14.32
N ALA A 463 15.22 -2.88 -14.03
CA ALA A 463 16.27 -2.58 -15.00
C ALA A 463 17.02 -3.86 -15.42
N GLY A 464 17.26 -4.01 -16.73
CA GLY A 464 17.94 -5.16 -17.29
C GLY A 464 17.18 -5.82 -18.46
N PRO A 465 17.79 -6.81 -19.12
CA PRO A 465 17.15 -7.57 -20.18
C PRO A 465 16.07 -8.50 -19.60
N VAL A 466 14.95 -8.60 -20.30
CA VAL A 466 13.85 -9.51 -19.97
C VAL A 466 13.40 -10.30 -21.20
N ASP A 467 12.86 -11.49 -20.95
CA ASP A 467 12.26 -12.32 -21.98
C ASP A 467 10.92 -11.72 -22.45
N VAL A 468 10.63 -11.87 -23.74
CA VAL A 468 9.35 -11.47 -24.33
C VAL A 468 8.62 -12.73 -24.76
N VAL A 469 7.40 -12.90 -24.25
CA VAL A 469 6.58 -14.08 -24.54
C VAL A 469 5.33 -13.65 -25.28
N VAL A 470 5.00 -14.29 -26.39
CA VAL A 470 3.72 -14.16 -27.10
C VAL A 470 2.99 -15.48 -27.00
N ILE A 471 1.74 -15.45 -26.56
CA ILE A 471 0.88 -16.63 -26.41
C ILE A 471 -0.39 -16.41 -27.22
N ASN A 472 -0.63 -17.29 -28.19
CA ASN A 472 -1.85 -17.29 -28.99
C ASN A 472 -3.02 -17.92 -28.22
N PRO A 473 -4.28 -17.62 -28.59
CA PRO A 473 -5.47 -18.21 -27.96
C PRO A 473 -5.57 -19.73 -28.04
N ASP A 474 -4.89 -20.36 -29.00
CA ASP A 474 -4.78 -21.81 -29.13
C ASP A 474 -3.74 -22.45 -28.20
N GLY A 475 -3.11 -21.65 -27.33
CA GLY A 475 -2.06 -22.06 -26.40
C GLY A 475 -0.66 -22.12 -27.02
N GLY A 476 -0.49 -21.78 -28.30
CA GLY A 476 0.81 -21.71 -28.96
C GLY A 476 1.62 -20.55 -28.40
N ALA A 477 2.87 -20.79 -28.00
CA ALA A 477 3.71 -19.75 -27.43
C ALA A 477 5.08 -19.64 -28.10
N ALA A 478 5.59 -18.41 -28.13
CA ALA A 478 6.93 -18.05 -28.55
C ALA A 478 7.62 -17.30 -27.42
N ILE A 479 8.89 -17.62 -27.18
CA ILE A 479 9.74 -16.93 -26.20
C ILE A 479 10.92 -16.33 -26.96
N LEU A 480 11.15 -15.04 -26.79
CA LEU A 480 12.36 -14.34 -27.23
C LEU A 480 13.20 -14.00 -25.99
N PRO A 481 14.22 -14.83 -25.66
CA PRO A 481 15.03 -14.62 -24.46
C PRO A 481 15.81 -13.31 -24.51
N GLY A 482 15.74 -12.52 -23.44
CA GLY A 482 16.38 -11.20 -23.35
C GLY A 482 15.98 -10.21 -24.46
N GLY A 483 14.82 -10.41 -25.08
CA GLY A 483 14.37 -9.67 -26.26
C GLY A 483 14.05 -8.20 -26.03
N PHE A 484 13.93 -7.76 -24.77
CA PHE A 484 13.65 -6.37 -24.41
C PHE A 484 14.51 -5.88 -23.26
N LEU A 485 15.02 -4.65 -23.34
CA LEU A 485 15.87 -4.03 -22.30
C LEU A 485 15.15 -2.91 -21.56
N TYR A 486 14.84 -3.13 -20.28
CA TYR A 486 14.40 -2.06 -19.39
C TYR A 486 15.59 -1.20 -18.94
N LYS A 487 15.48 0.11 -19.14
CA LYS A 487 16.46 1.12 -18.73
C LYS A 487 15.85 2.07 -17.72
N GLU A 488 16.62 2.38 -16.69
CA GLU A 488 16.29 3.51 -15.82
C GLU A 488 16.63 4.80 -16.58
N VAL A 489 15.62 5.65 -16.79
CA VAL A 489 15.79 6.97 -17.40
C VAL A 489 15.51 8.00 -16.31
N PRO A 490 16.41 8.96 -16.07
CA PRO A 490 16.18 9.98 -15.05
C PRO A 490 14.91 10.78 -15.34
N GLY A 491 14.09 11.01 -14.31
CA GLY A 491 12.90 11.86 -14.40
C GLY A 491 13.22 13.33 -14.71
N PRO A 492 12.20 14.16 -14.93
CA PRO A 492 12.40 15.58 -15.23
C PRO A 492 13.06 16.28 -14.04
N THR A 493 13.73 17.39 -14.30
CA THR A 493 14.22 18.31 -13.27
C THR A 493 13.89 19.73 -13.64
N ILE A 494 13.72 20.62 -12.66
CA ILE A 494 13.50 22.04 -12.87
C ILE A 494 14.67 22.79 -12.21
N THR A 495 15.42 23.55 -13.00
CA THR A 495 16.57 24.33 -12.52
C THR A 495 16.24 25.80 -12.34
N SER A 496 15.39 26.38 -13.20
CA SER A 496 15.00 27.79 -13.11
C SER A 496 13.69 28.09 -13.83
N VAL A 497 13.05 29.18 -13.41
CA VAL A 497 11.82 29.71 -13.98
C VAL A 497 12.03 31.20 -14.25
N ASP A 498 11.85 31.63 -15.50
CA ASP A 498 12.07 33.03 -15.91
C ASP A 498 11.00 33.52 -16.92
N PRO A 499 10.28 34.61 -16.62
CA PRO A 499 10.26 35.30 -15.33
C PRO A 499 9.69 34.43 -14.21
N ASN A 500 10.11 34.67 -12.97
CA ASN A 500 9.60 33.99 -11.77
C ASN A 500 8.43 34.74 -11.09
N GLN A 501 7.80 35.69 -11.79
CA GLN A 501 6.63 36.41 -11.32
C GLN A 501 5.76 36.91 -12.49
N GLY A 502 4.45 37.05 -12.28
CA GLY A 502 3.49 37.48 -13.30
C GLY A 502 2.15 37.93 -12.73
N HIS A 503 1.24 38.40 -13.58
CA HIS A 503 -0.05 38.92 -13.16
C HIS A 503 -0.99 37.78 -12.74
N THR A 504 -1.82 38.03 -11.73
CA THR A 504 -2.89 37.09 -11.28
C THR A 504 -3.91 36.68 -12.36
N ALA A 505 -3.93 37.36 -13.51
CA ALA A 505 -4.83 37.03 -14.62
C ALA A 505 -4.22 35.96 -15.55
N GLY A 506 -2.94 35.64 -15.39
CA GLY A 506 -2.20 34.78 -16.28
C GLY A 506 -2.02 35.38 -17.69
N GLY A 507 -1.52 34.54 -18.60
CA GLY A 507 -1.29 34.89 -20.00
C GLY A 507 0.16 35.29 -20.32
N GLU A 508 1.04 35.36 -19.33
CA GLU A 508 2.46 35.60 -19.55
C GLU A 508 3.19 34.36 -20.03
N GLN A 509 4.21 34.56 -20.88
CA GLN A 509 5.13 33.51 -21.23
C GLN A 509 6.21 33.34 -20.17
N VAL A 510 6.39 32.11 -19.70
CA VAL A 510 7.39 31.71 -18.72
C VAL A 510 8.25 30.61 -19.32
N THR A 511 9.56 30.78 -19.22
CA THR A 511 10.53 29.75 -19.57
C THR A 511 10.85 28.93 -18.33
N ILE A 512 10.69 27.62 -18.42
CA ILE A 512 11.12 26.66 -17.40
C ILE A 512 12.35 25.93 -17.97
N SER A 513 13.49 26.09 -17.32
CA SER A 513 14.72 25.37 -17.67
C SER A 513 14.91 24.18 -16.75
N GLY A 514 15.51 23.13 -17.27
CA GLY A 514 15.67 21.87 -16.57
C GLY A 514 16.38 20.81 -17.40
N ALA A 515 16.07 19.54 -17.14
CA ALA A 515 16.54 18.42 -17.93
C ALA A 515 15.50 17.30 -17.94
N ASN A 516 15.60 16.42 -18.94
CA ASN A 516 14.75 15.24 -19.13
C ASN A 516 13.26 15.56 -19.29
N PHE A 517 12.93 16.64 -19.99
CA PHE A 517 11.55 16.88 -20.41
C PHE A 517 11.23 16.05 -21.66
N ASP A 518 10.20 15.21 -21.57
CA ASP A 518 9.79 14.36 -22.68
C ASP A 518 8.76 15.05 -23.57
N ALA A 519 8.66 14.62 -24.83
CA ALA A 519 7.62 15.12 -25.74
C ALA A 519 6.23 14.79 -25.21
N GLY A 520 5.32 15.77 -25.13
CA GLY A 520 4.00 15.64 -24.51
C GLY A 520 3.98 15.91 -22.99
N VAL A 521 5.04 16.51 -22.46
CA VAL A 521 5.11 16.95 -21.06
C VAL A 521 4.00 17.93 -20.70
N ARG A 522 3.46 17.80 -19.47
CA ARG A 522 2.45 18.70 -18.92
C ARG A 522 3.05 19.56 -17.82
N VAL A 523 2.63 20.82 -17.75
CA VAL A 523 3.08 21.78 -16.74
C VAL A 523 1.89 22.32 -15.96
N TYR A 524 2.06 22.43 -14.65
CA TYR A 524 1.06 22.94 -13.72
C TYR A 524 1.64 24.07 -12.86
N PHE A 525 0.85 25.11 -12.61
CA PHE A 525 1.12 26.14 -11.60
C PHE A 525 0.14 25.89 -10.45
N GLY A 526 0.64 25.27 -9.38
CA GLY A 526 -0.20 24.71 -8.32
C GLY A 526 -1.04 23.57 -8.88
N THR A 527 -2.36 23.73 -8.86
CA THR A 527 -3.31 22.78 -9.46
C THR A 527 -3.72 23.14 -10.89
N GLU A 528 -3.44 24.35 -11.34
CA GLU A 528 -3.92 24.85 -12.63
C GLU A 528 -2.98 24.46 -13.77
N PRO A 529 -3.48 23.85 -14.87
CA PRO A 529 -2.66 23.48 -16.01
C PRO A 529 -2.20 24.72 -16.79
N ALA A 530 -0.92 24.78 -17.12
CA ALA A 530 -0.37 25.76 -18.04
C ALA A 530 -0.40 25.25 -19.49
N LEU A 531 -0.52 26.18 -20.45
CA LEU A 531 -0.41 25.84 -21.86
C LEU A 531 1.07 25.76 -22.26
N VAL A 532 1.56 24.60 -22.69
CA VAL A 532 2.91 24.45 -23.24
C VAL A 532 2.91 24.98 -24.68
N VAL A 533 3.71 26.02 -24.92
CA VAL A 533 3.87 26.70 -26.21
C VAL A 533 5.04 26.10 -27.00
N GLU A 534 6.12 25.74 -26.31
CA GLU A 534 7.31 25.10 -26.86
C GLU A 534 7.81 24.05 -25.86
N GLU A 535 8.16 22.86 -26.34
CA GLU A 535 8.75 21.79 -25.54
C GLU A 535 10.11 21.38 -26.11
N GLY A 536 11.05 21.08 -25.22
CA GLY A 536 12.38 20.59 -25.54
C GLY A 536 13.02 19.97 -24.30
N PRO A 537 14.04 19.11 -24.46
CA PRO A 537 14.54 18.25 -23.38
C PRO A 537 15.12 18.99 -22.18
N GLU A 538 15.50 20.26 -22.34
CA GLU A 538 16.08 21.11 -21.29
C GLU A 538 15.30 22.43 -21.07
N ARG A 539 14.25 22.68 -21.85
CA ARG A 539 13.54 23.95 -21.83
C ARG A 539 12.09 23.81 -22.27
N LEU A 540 11.18 24.35 -21.46
CA LEU A 540 9.76 24.51 -21.79
C LEU A 540 9.43 26.00 -21.84
N LEU A 541 8.62 26.41 -22.82
CA LEU A 541 7.97 27.71 -22.86
C LEU A 541 6.49 27.49 -22.58
N VAL A 542 5.97 28.11 -21.52
CA VAL A 542 4.58 27.92 -21.10
C VAL A 542 3.86 29.26 -20.96
N THR A 543 2.54 29.25 -21.10
CA THR A 543 1.68 30.39 -20.78
C THR A 543 1.04 30.16 -19.41
N THR A 544 1.22 31.12 -18.50
CA THR A 544 0.69 31.08 -17.13
C THR A 544 -0.84 31.03 -17.12
N PRO A 545 -1.47 30.15 -16.32
CA PRO A 545 -2.91 30.24 -16.04
C PRO A 545 -3.23 31.44 -15.12
N ALA A 546 -4.50 31.78 -14.99
CA ALA A 546 -4.95 32.70 -13.95
C ALA A 546 -4.82 32.04 -12.57
N HIS A 547 -4.39 32.80 -11.57
CA HIS A 547 -4.20 32.29 -10.21
C HIS A 547 -4.30 33.42 -9.18
N ASP A 548 -4.70 33.09 -7.95
CA ASP A 548 -4.71 34.02 -6.82
C ASP A 548 -3.30 34.56 -6.48
N PRO A 549 -3.19 35.76 -5.90
CA PRO A 549 -1.90 36.34 -5.53
C PRO A 549 -1.12 35.46 -4.53
N GLY A 550 0.18 35.29 -4.76
CA GLY A 550 1.06 34.54 -3.86
C GLY A 550 2.07 33.64 -4.61
N PRO A 551 3.03 33.05 -3.87
CA PRO A 551 3.96 32.08 -4.43
C PRO A 551 3.23 30.76 -4.74
N VAL A 552 3.55 30.17 -5.88
CA VAL A 552 2.94 28.95 -6.41
C VAL A 552 4.03 27.98 -6.87
N ASP A 553 3.82 26.71 -6.58
CA ASP A 553 4.70 25.61 -7.02
C ASP A 553 4.54 25.39 -8.52
N ILE A 554 5.63 25.14 -9.23
CA ILE A 554 5.58 24.69 -10.62
C ILE A 554 5.85 23.19 -10.64
N ARG A 555 4.95 22.43 -11.25
CA ARG A 555 5.09 20.98 -11.42
C ARG A 555 5.12 20.60 -12.88
N VAL A 556 6.11 19.81 -13.27
CA VAL A 556 6.28 19.25 -14.61
C VAL A 556 6.05 17.74 -14.53
N VAL A 557 5.19 17.20 -15.39
CA VAL A 557 4.82 15.78 -15.42
C VAL A 557 5.05 15.25 -16.83
N ASN A 558 6.02 14.34 -16.97
CA ASN A 558 6.27 13.66 -18.22
C ASN A 558 5.14 12.66 -18.54
N PRO A 559 4.98 12.23 -19.81
CA PRO A 559 3.96 11.25 -20.19
C PRO A 559 4.10 9.90 -19.47
N ASP A 560 5.30 9.54 -19.03
CA ASP A 560 5.59 8.31 -18.29
C ASP A 560 5.22 8.39 -16.80
N GLY A 561 4.66 9.52 -16.35
CA GLY A 561 4.24 9.75 -14.98
C GLY A 561 5.33 10.24 -14.03
N THR A 562 6.59 10.31 -14.47
CA THR A 562 7.65 10.94 -13.67
C THR A 562 7.41 12.45 -13.57
N GLU A 563 7.68 13.03 -12.40
CA GLU A 563 7.40 14.44 -12.16
C GLU A 563 8.52 15.16 -11.39
N ALA A 564 8.57 16.48 -11.57
CA ALA A 564 9.42 17.39 -10.83
C ALA A 564 8.58 18.55 -10.33
N THR A 565 8.79 18.95 -9.08
CA THR A 565 8.14 20.12 -8.48
C THR A 565 9.20 21.11 -8.02
N ALA A 566 9.02 22.39 -8.39
CA ALA A 566 9.80 23.52 -7.92
C ALA A 566 8.92 24.36 -6.97
N PRO A 567 9.07 24.21 -5.65
CA PRO A 567 8.19 24.87 -4.68
C PRO A 567 8.33 26.40 -4.69
N GLY A 568 7.20 27.11 -4.71
CA GLY A 568 7.14 28.57 -4.71
C GLY A 568 7.89 29.25 -5.85
N ALA A 569 8.13 28.54 -6.96
CA ALA A 569 9.01 28.98 -8.04
C ALA A 569 8.43 30.13 -8.88
N PHE A 570 7.13 30.43 -8.74
CA PHE A 570 6.49 31.55 -9.43
C PHE A 570 5.60 32.37 -8.48
N LEU A 571 5.73 33.70 -8.51
CA LEU A 571 4.95 34.63 -7.70
C LEU A 571 3.88 35.32 -8.55
N TYR A 572 2.60 35.02 -8.29
CA TYR A 572 1.49 35.79 -8.85
C TYR A 572 1.31 37.11 -8.08
N VAL A 573 1.38 38.23 -8.80
CA VAL A 573 1.28 39.58 -8.26
C VAL A 573 0.04 40.26 -8.83
N GLY A 574 -0.85 40.71 -7.94
CA GLY A 574 -2.01 41.53 -8.30
C GLY A 574 -1.76 43.03 -8.08
N PRO A 575 -2.78 43.87 -8.35
CA PRO A 575 -2.79 45.25 -7.90
C PRO A 575 -2.56 45.35 -6.37
N PRO A 576 -1.97 46.45 -5.86
CA PRO A 576 -1.79 46.62 -4.43
C PRO A 576 -3.14 46.71 -3.71
N LYS A 577 -3.14 46.54 -2.39
CA LYS A 577 -4.32 46.85 -1.58
C LYS A 577 -4.54 48.38 -1.52
N ALA A 578 -5.78 48.78 -1.25
CA ALA A 578 -6.14 50.19 -1.09
C ALA A 578 -5.36 50.83 0.06
N PRO A 579 -4.88 52.10 -0.08
CA PRO A 579 -4.21 52.80 1.00
C PRO A 579 -5.08 52.92 2.26
N GLU A 580 -4.49 52.58 3.40
CA GLU A 580 -5.09 52.69 4.73
C GLU A 580 -4.53 53.89 5.50
N ASP A 581 -5.20 54.28 6.59
CA ASP A 581 -4.80 55.37 7.49
C ASP A 581 -4.54 56.72 6.80
N VAL A 582 -5.38 57.06 5.83
CA VAL A 582 -5.31 58.36 5.17
C VAL A 582 -5.66 59.47 6.17
N THR A 583 -4.71 60.38 6.40
CA THR A 583 -4.84 61.48 7.36
C THR A 583 -4.40 62.81 6.75
N ILE A 584 -4.93 63.90 7.30
CA ILE A 584 -4.50 65.26 6.99
C ILE A 584 -3.47 65.67 8.03
N PHE A 585 -2.28 66.03 7.58
CA PHE A 585 -1.24 66.56 8.46
C PHE A 585 -1.04 68.08 8.33
N LEU A 586 -1.61 68.71 7.30
CA LEU A 586 -1.53 70.15 7.07
C LEU A 586 -2.82 70.69 6.44
N VAL A 587 -3.31 71.84 6.92
CA VAL A 587 -4.39 72.62 6.31
C VAL A 587 -4.02 74.09 6.36
N GLU A 588 -3.94 74.72 5.20
CA GLU A 588 -3.77 76.17 5.05
C GLU A 588 -4.85 76.75 4.12
N ASP A 589 -4.70 78.00 3.70
CA ASP A 589 -5.70 78.68 2.86
C ASP A 589 -5.76 78.15 1.42
N THR A 590 -4.65 77.64 0.87
CA THR A 590 -4.58 77.09 -0.50
C THR A 590 -3.87 75.74 -0.58
N VAL A 591 -3.51 75.16 0.57
CA VAL A 591 -2.72 73.92 0.65
C VAL A 591 -3.36 72.93 1.63
N ILE A 592 -3.42 71.66 1.23
CA ILE A 592 -3.75 70.53 2.13
C ILE A 592 -2.66 69.46 2.00
N GLY A 593 -2.08 69.04 3.12
CA GLY A 593 -1.13 67.92 3.18
C GLY A 593 -1.82 66.64 3.61
N LEU A 594 -1.64 65.56 2.84
CA LEU A 594 -2.18 64.23 3.11
C LEU A 594 -1.05 63.21 3.30
N THR A 595 -1.23 62.26 4.20
CA THR A 595 -0.33 61.11 4.38
C THR A 595 -1.13 59.84 4.63
N TRP A 596 -0.55 58.67 4.35
CA TRP A 596 -1.17 57.35 4.46
C TRP A 596 -0.12 56.28 4.77
N GLN A 597 -0.57 55.06 5.06
CA GLN A 597 0.34 53.93 5.25
C GLN A 597 0.96 53.46 3.91
N ALA A 598 2.26 53.17 3.92
CA ALA A 598 2.93 52.56 2.76
C ALA A 598 2.36 51.16 2.46
N MET A 599 2.03 50.88 1.19
CA MET A 599 1.34 49.67 0.76
C MET A 599 2.36 48.73 0.12
N PRO A 600 2.53 47.49 0.63
CA PRO A 600 3.43 46.51 0.03
C PRO A 600 3.11 46.29 -1.45
N GLY A 601 4.14 46.35 -2.30
CA GLY A 601 4.01 46.17 -3.74
C GLY A 601 3.47 47.40 -4.50
N ALA A 602 3.20 48.53 -3.83
CA ALA A 602 2.90 49.80 -4.50
C ALA A 602 4.17 50.50 -4.97
N LEU A 603 4.13 51.02 -6.19
CA LEU A 603 5.18 51.85 -6.79
C LEU A 603 4.86 53.35 -6.70
N GLY A 604 3.62 53.69 -6.35
CA GLY A 604 3.18 55.06 -6.12
C GLY A 604 1.70 55.15 -5.78
N TYR A 605 1.22 56.38 -5.67
CA TYR A 605 -0.14 56.71 -5.22
C TYR A 605 -0.73 57.83 -6.06
N GLU A 606 -2.00 57.70 -6.37
CA GLU A 606 -2.78 58.73 -7.03
C GLU A 606 -3.81 59.30 -6.06
N VAL A 607 -3.85 60.63 -5.95
CA VAL A 607 -4.77 61.36 -5.09
C VAL A 607 -5.82 62.05 -5.96
N TYR A 608 -7.06 61.70 -5.70
CA TYR A 608 -8.22 62.33 -6.29
C TYR A 608 -8.92 63.16 -5.24
N GLY A 609 -9.51 64.27 -5.66
CA GLY A 609 -10.37 65.04 -4.78
C GLY A 609 -11.35 65.94 -5.51
N ARG A 610 -12.27 66.51 -4.73
CA ARG A 610 -13.28 67.44 -5.22
C ARG A 610 -13.69 68.45 -4.15
N PRO A 611 -13.98 69.71 -4.51
CA PRO A 611 -14.61 70.65 -3.61
C PRO A 611 -16.08 70.28 -3.37
N SER A 612 -16.67 70.74 -2.26
CA SER A 612 -18.00 70.33 -1.81
C SER A 612 -19.16 70.70 -2.73
N GLY A 613 -18.93 71.55 -3.73
CA GLY A 613 -19.89 71.90 -4.77
C GLY A 613 -19.80 71.06 -6.05
N ARG A 614 -18.79 70.19 -6.22
CA ARG A 614 -18.63 69.33 -7.41
C ARG A 614 -19.02 67.89 -7.11
N ARG A 615 -19.63 67.22 -8.10
CA ARG A 615 -20.09 65.82 -7.99
C ARG A 615 -18.98 64.81 -8.24
N GLU A 616 -18.12 65.07 -9.22
CA GLU A 616 -17.10 64.13 -9.66
C GLU A 616 -15.77 64.39 -8.95
N MET A 617 -15.05 63.30 -8.65
CA MET A 617 -13.67 63.34 -8.19
C MET A 617 -12.77 63.67 -9.38
N SER A 618 -11.83 64.58 -9.18
CA SER A 618 -10.80 64.92 -10.17
C SER A 618 -9.43 64.51 -9.65
N PHE A 619 -8.54 64.08 -10.53
CA PHE A 619 -7.15 63.85 -10.18
C PHE A 619 -6.52 65.16 -9.67
N MET A 620 -5.88 65.10 -8.51
CA MET A 620 -5.29 66.26 -7.82
C MET A 620 -3.77 66.18 -7.70
N GLY A 621 -3.19 64.99 -7.75
CA GLY A 621 -1.75 64.79 -7.73
C GLY A 621 -1.38 63.32 -7.57
N ALA A 622 -0.11 63.01 -7.78
CA ALA A 622 0.45 61.69 -7.51
C ALA A 622 1.72 61.81 -6.67
N SER A 623 2.05 60.77 -5.92
CA SER A 623 3.27 60.70 -5.10
C SER A 623 3.87 59.30 -5.17
N ALA A 624 5.20 59.23 -5.26
CA ALA A 624 5.93 57.97 -5.04
C ALA A 624 6.11 57.69 -3.54
N GLU A 625 5.94 58.71 -2.71
CA GLU A 625 6.00 58.65 -1.25
C GLU A 625 4.60 58.42 -0.66
N ASN A 626 4.54 58.09 0.61
CA ASN A 626 3.28 57.92 1.35
C ASN A 626 2.69 59.25 1.89
N TYR A 627 3.03 60.38 1.24
CA TYR A 627 2.50 61.70 1.54
C TYR A 627 2.45 62.59 0.28
N ILE A 628 1.60 63.63 0.30
CA ILE A 628 1.54 64.66 -0.74
C ILE A 628 1.10 66.02 -0.17
N TYR A 629 1.55 67.12 -0.77
CA TYR A 629 1.05 68.46 -0.56
C TYR A 629 0.20 68.90 -1.78
N LEU A 630 -1.10 69.04 -1.60
CA LEU A 630 -2.01 69.53 -2.63
C LEU A 630 -2.11 71.05 -2.55
N THR A 631 -1.51 71.75 -3.51
CA THR A 631 -1.45 73.22 -3.57
C THR A 631 -2.43 73.80 -4.59
N GLY A 632 -2.76 75.10 -4.48
CA GLY A 632 -3.62 75.79 -5.44
C GLY A 632 -5.13 75.53 -5.22
N LEU A 633 -5.50 75.13 -4.01
CA LEU A 633 -6.89 74.91 -3.61
C LEU A 633 -7.62 76.23 -3.34
N GLU A 634 -8.94 76.25 -3.50
CA GLU A 634 -9.76 77.43 -3.21
C GLU A 634 -9.81 77.68 -1.69
N PRO A 635 -9.57 78.93 -1.22
CA PRO A 635 -9.69 79.26 0.20
C PRO A 635 -11.09 79.08 0.76
N ASN A 636 -11.19 78.69 2.03
CA ASN A 636 -12.44 78.46 2.75
C ASN A 636 -13.38 77.40 2.13
N THR A 637 -12.84 76.51 1.30
CA THR A 637 -13.58 75.48 0.56
C THR A 637 -13.35 74.10 1.18
N ARG A 638 -14.42 73.33 1.33
CA ARG A 638 -14.34 71.94 1.82
C ARG A 638 -14.01 71.02 0.65
N TYR A 639 -12.98 70.20 0.81
CA TYR A 639 -12.54 69.19 -0.13
C TYR A 639 -12.75 67.78 0.43
N TYR A 640 -13.03 66.85 -0.47
CA TYR A 640 -13.07 65.41 -0.23
C TYR A 640 -11.94 64.77 -1.02
N PHE A 641 -11.21 63.84 -0.40
CA PHE A 641 -10.06 63.16 -1.00
C PHE A 641 -10.22 61.64 -0.92
N GLU A 642 -9.76 60.96 -1.97
CA GLU A 642 -9.61 59.52 -2.06
C GLU A 642 -8.26 59.21 -2.70
N ILE A 643 -7.61 58.15 -2.24
CA ILE A 643 -6.26 57.79 -2.65
C ILE A 643 -6.27 56.35 -3.11
N ARG A 644 -5.54 56.02 -4.17
CA ARG A 644 -5.31 54.63 -4.57
C ARG A 644 -3.82 54.37 -4.77
N ALA A 645 -3.38 53.17 -4.45
CA ALA A 645 -2.04 52.69 -4.71
C ALA A 645 -1.96 52.15 -6.14
N VAL A 646 -0.80 52.27 -6.77
CA VAL A 646 -0.56 51.78 -8.13
C VAL A 646 0.74 50.99 -8.20
N ASN A 647 0.75 49.92 -8.99
CA ASN A 647 1.97 49.18 -9.35
C ASN A 647 1.96 48.81 -10.84
N LEU A 648 2.93 47.99 -11.27
CA LEU A 648 3.04 47.55 -12.67
C LEU A 648 1.84 46.72 -13.14
N TYR A 649 1.10 46.10 -12.22
CA TYR A 649 -0.01 45.16 -12.48
C TYR A 649 -1.40 45.78 -12.24
N GLY A 650 -1.48 47.05 -11.86
CA GLY A 650 -2.75 47.78 -11.80
C GLY A 650 -2.84 48.79 -10.67
N ALA A 651 -4.03 49.37 -10.53
CA ALA A 651 -4.37 50.24 -9.43
C ALA A 651 -5.22 49.48 -8.40
N SER A 652 -5.00 49.79 -7.13
CA SER A 652 -5.89 49.35 -6.06
C SER A 652 -7.28 50.00 -6.20
N ASP A 653 -8.23 49.49 -5.44
CA ASP A 653 -9.42 50.27 -5.07
C ASP A 653 -9.00 51.57 -4.37
N PHE A 654 -9.91 52.54 -4.35
CA PHE A 654 -9.72 53.76 -3.56
C PHE A 654 -9.76 53.47 -2.06
N SER A 655 -9.05 54.28 -1.29
CA SER A 655 -9.07 54.29 0.18
C SER A 655 -10.51 54.32 0.69
N THR A 656 -10.86 53.40 1.58
CA THR A 656 -12.21 53.28 2.15
C THR A 656 -12.64 54.52 2.93
N ILE A 657 -11.66 55.21 3.54
CA ILE A 657 -11.87 56.47 4.25
C ILE A 657 -11.74 57.62 3.25
N ARG A 658 -12.88 58.26 2.94
CA ARG A 658 -12.89 59.55 2.24
C ARG A 658 -12.51 60.65 3.23
N VAL A 659 -11.34 61.22 3.05
CA VAL A 659 -10.81 62.25 3.94
C VAL A 659 -11.37 63.61 3.57
N THR A 660 -11.78 64.39 4.56
CA THR A 660 -12.41 65.70 4.35
C THR A 660 -11.63 66.78 5.08
N ALA A 661 -11.16 67.80 4.36
CA ALA A 661 -10.56 68.99 4.93
C ALA A 661 -11.24 70.25 4.40
N ARG A 662 -11.21 71.33 5.18
CA ARG A 662 -11.63 72.65 4.71
C ARG A 662 -10.44 73.58 4.77
N THR A 663 -10.04 74.12 3.63
CA THR A 663 -8.99 75.14 3.56
C THR A 663 -9.35 76.33 4.45
N GLU A 664 -8.35 77.00 5.00
CA GLU A 664 -8.56 78.17 5.85
C GLU A 664 -9.05 79.39 5.03
N ARG A 665 -9.53 80.44 5.71
CA ARG A 665 -9.77 81.73 5.04
C ARG A 665 -8.43 82.30 4.57
N ALA A 666 -8.42 82.93 3.39
CA ALA A 666 -7.25 83.60 2.84
C ALA A 666 -6.63 84.56 3.87
N LYS A 667 -5.40 84.29 4.29
CA LYS A 667 -4.72 85.07 5.36
C LYS A 667 -3.98 86.30 4.81
N GLY A 668 -3.87 86.44 3.49
CA GLY A 668 -3.20 87.59 2.84
C GLY A 668 -1.69 87.66 3.07
N ILE A 669 -1.10 86.62 3.66
CA ILE A 669 0.33 86.42 3.89
C ILE A 669 0.77 85.32 2.91
N THR A 670 1.94 85.44 2.28
CA THR A 670 2.50 84.34 1.47
C THR A 670 2.79 83.16 2.38
N SER A 671 2.08 82.03 2.20
CA SER A 671 2.38 80.76 2.87
C SER A 671 3.87 80.41 2.74
N PRO A 672 4.43 79.65 3.71
CA PRO A 672 5.72 79.00 3.53
C PRO A 672 5.79 78.31 2.17
N ALA A 673 6.97 78.29 1.54
CA ALA A 673 7.16 77.55 0.30
C ALA A 673 7.06 76.04 0.59
N TYR A 674 5.85 75.50 0.48
CA TYR A 674 5.63 74.06 0.37
C TYR A 674 6.08 73.63 -1.02
N PRO A 675 6.87 72.55 -1.16
CA PRO A 675 7.22 72.04 -2.47
C PRO A 675 5.91 71.74 -3.20
N PRO A 676 5.57 72.48 -4.25
CA PRO A 676 4.28 72.28 -4.89
C PRO A 676 4.34 70.90 -5.55
N ALA A 677 3.27 70.12 -5.43
CA ALA A 677 3.21 68.85 -6.12
C ALA A 677 3.31 69.12 -7.63
N ASP A 678 4.18 68.38 -8.32
CA ASP A 678 4.23 68.40 -9.77
C ASP A 678 2.83 68.15 -10.33
N VAL A 679 2.45 68.97 -11.30
CA VAL A 679 1.11 68.87 -11.89
C VAL A 679 1.20 67.91 -13.06
N TYR A 680 0.66 66.72 -12.86
CA TYR A 680 0.49 65.72 -13.91
C TYR A 680 -0.91 65.85 -14.51
N GLN A 681 -0.99 66.05 -15.83
CA GLN A 681 -2.25 66.10 -16.56
C GLN A 681 -2.17 65.19 -17.78
N ILE A 682 -3.09 64.23 -17.89
CA ILE A 682 -3.24 63.39 -19.08
C ILE A 682 -4.38 63.94 -19.93
N VAL A 683 -4.09 64.29 -21.18
CA VAL A 683 -5.08 64.72 -22.16
C VAL A 683 -4.91 63.87 -23.40
N GLY A 684 -5.83 62.93 -23.63
CA GLY A 684 -5.69 61.94 -24.70
C GLY A 684 -4.46 61.05 -24.48
N ASP A 685 -3.58 60.99 -25.48
CA ASP A 685 -2.30 60.25 -25.45
C ASP A 685 -1.12 61.10 -24.94
N THR A 686 -1.38 62.30 -24.42
CA THR A 686 -0.36 63.26 -24.00
C THR A 686 -0.33 63.39 -22.47
N ALA A 687 0.80 63.06 -21.86
CA ALA A 687 1.11 63.41 -20.48
C ALA A 687 1.82 64.77 -20.45
N ARG A 688 1.22 65.72 -19.75
CA ARG A 688 1.81 67.01 -19.42
C ARG A 688 2.26 66.96 -17.97
N VAL A 689 3.54 67.23 -17.74
CA VAL A 689 4.13 67.35 -16.41
C VAL A 689 4.63 68.77 -16.26
N VAL A 690 4.07 69.52 -15.32
CA VAL A 690 4.59 70.84 -14.95
C VAL A 690 5.41 70.67 -13.70
N LEU A 691 6.74 70.75 -13.86
CA LEU A 691 7.67 70.76 -12.74
C LEU A 691 7.49 72.04 -11.96
N GLN A 692 7.49 71.91 -10.64
CA GLN A 692 7.40 73.06 -9.76
C GLN A 692 8.81 73.52 -9.34
N GLU A 693 8.92 74.69 -8.70
CA GLU A 693 10.25 75.19 -8.30
C GLU A 693 10.84 74.32 -7.17
N ASP A 694 12.17 74.34 -7.02
CA ASP A 694 12.95 73.84 -5.87
C ASP A 694 13.37 72.37 -5.83
N HIS A 695 13.03 71.53 -6.82
CA HIS A 695 13.50 70.14 -6.90
C HIS A 695 15.04 70.00 -6.89
N PHE A 696 15.77 71.04 -7.31
CA PHE A 696 17.22 71.03 -7.44
C PHE A 696 17.94 71.97 -6.47
N ARG A 697 17.33 72.31 -5.32
CA ARG A 697 17.99 73.10 -4.27
C ARG A 697 19.05 72.33 -3.48
N SER A 698 18.83 71.05 -3.22
CA SER A 698 19.71 70.18 -2.42
C SER A 698 20.11 68.87 -3.11
N GLN A 699 19.48 68.55 -4.25
CA GLN A 699 19.67 67.30 -4.99
C GLN A 699 20.33 67.57 -6.34
N SER A 700 21.28 66.72 -6.73
CA SER A 700 21.93 66.76 -8.05
C SER A 700 21.08 66.15 -9.17
N SER A 701 19.98 65.46 -8.82
CA SER A 701 19.07 64.83 -9.77
C SER A 701 17.65 64.73 -9.24
N TYR A 702 16.66 64.81 -10.13
CA TYR A 702 15.23 64.61 -9.83
C TYR A 702 14.65 63.59 -10.80
N THR A 703 13.86 62.62 -10.31
CA THR A 703 13.29 61.55 -11.14
C THR A 703 11.77 61.68 -11.28
N LEU A 704 11.31 61.77 -12.53
CA LEU A 704 9.91 61.62 -12.93
C LEU A 704 9.66 60.17 -13.35
N ASP A 705 8.97 59.41 -12.51
CA ASP A 705 8.56 58.05 -12.86
C ASP A 705 7.17 58.04 -13.52
N LEU A 706 7.17 57.78 -14.83
CA LEU A 706 5.99 57.73 -15.69
C LEU A 706 5.76 56.31 -16.24
N GLN A 707 6.22 55.28 -15.53
CA GLN A 707 6.05 53.87 -15.94
C GLN A 707 4.72 53.27 -15.47
N GLY A 708 4.02 53.96 -14.56
CA GLY A 708 2.74 53.55 -13.98
C GLY A 708 1.59 53.39 -14.99
N PRO A 709 0.53 52.65 -14.62
CA PRO A 709 -0.56 52.27 -15.52
C PRO A 709 -1.36 53.44 -16.07
N ALA A 710 -1.45 54.58 -15.35
CA ALA A 710 -2.05 55.80 -15.87
C ALA A 710 -1.38 56.30 -17.16
N TYR A 711 -0.09 55.98 -17.36
CA TYR A 711 0.70 56.41 -18.51
C TYR A 711 0.83 55.33 -19.59
N ALA A 712 0.17 54.17 -19.46
CA ALA A 712 0.29 53.03 -20.37
C ALA A 712 -0.13 53.35 -21.83
N GLY A 713 -1.04 54.30 -22.02
CA GLY A 713 -1.50 54.77 -23.33
C GLY A 713 -0.84 56.07 -23.81
N VAL A 714 0.09 56.64 -23.02
CA VAL A 714 0.71 57.93 -23.34
C VAL A 714 1.77 57.75 -24.42
N LYS A 715 1.61 58.46 -25.52
CA LYS A 715 2.56 58.50 -26.64
C LYS A 715 3.32 59.82 -26.74
N LYS A 716 2.91 60.84 -25.98
CA LYS A 716 3.58 62.15 -25.92
C LYS A 716 3.80 62.62 -24.49
N PHE A 717 5.04 62.94 -24.16
CA PHE A 717 5.43 63.48 -22.87
C PHE A 717 5.87 64.94 -23.05
N GLN A 718 5.22 65.87 -22.36
CA GLN A 718 5.55 67.29 -22.36
C GLN A 718 5.93 67.73 -20.96
N ILE A 719 7.20 68.07 -20.75
CA ILE A 719 7.72 68.46 -19.45
C ILE A 719 8.00 69.95 -19.46
N PHE A 720 7.29 70.69 -18.62
CA PHE A 720 7.45 72.13 -18.43
C PHE A 720 8.36 72.35 -17.23
N ILE A 721 9.53 72.93 -17.48
CA ILE A 721 10.58 73.17 -16.49
C ILE A 721 10.68 74.68 -16.24
N PRO A 722 10.50 75.18 -15.01
CA PRO A 722 10.61 76.61 -14.73
C PRO A 722 11.98 77.16 -15.15
N ALA A 723 12.02 78.35 -15.76
CA ALA A 723 13.25 78.94 -16.28
C ALA A 723 14.33 79.18 -15.22
N ARG A 724 13.95 79.22 -13.94
CA ARG A 724 14.87 79.33 -12.79
C ARG A 724 15.64 78.03 -12.53
N GLU A 725 15.02 76.87 -12.76
CA GLU A 725 15.65 75.56 -12.58
C GLU A 725 16.70 75.31 -13.67
N LEU A 726 16.48 75.81 -14.90
CA LEU A 726 17.40 75.64 -16.04
C LEU A 726 18.78 76.30 -15.87
N ARG A 727 18.97 77.12 -14.82
CA ARG A 727 20.25 77.75 -14.47
C ARG A 727 21.07 76.93 -13.47
N LYS A 728 20.49 75.86 -12.91
CA LYS A 728 21.13 75.04 -11.88
C LYS A 728 21.91 73.89 -12.52
N GLU A 729 22.99 73.47 -11.85
CA GLU A 729 23.70 72.24 -12.20
C GLU A 729 22.93 71.06 -11.59
N GLY A 730 22.28 70.26 -12.43
CA GLY A 730 21.45 69.12 -12.02
C GLY A 730 20.87 68.35 -13.21
N ILE A 731 20.34 67.15 -12.96
CA ILE A 731 19.81 66.25 -13.99
C ILE A 731 18.35 65.89 -13.71
N LEU A 732 17.46 66.14 -14.68
CA LEU A 732 16.12 65.60 -14.69
C LEU A 732 16.13 64.21 -15.35
N LEU A 733 15.75 63.18 -14.61
CA LEU A 733 15.60 61.81 -15.11
C LEU A 733 14.11 61.50 -15.32
N LEU A 734 13.69 61.24 -16.54
CA LEU A 734 12.32 60.79 -16.85
C LEU A 734 12.34 59.32 -17.20
N LYS A 735 11.56 58.50 -16.49
CA LYS A 735 11.42 57.07 -16.74
C LYS A 735 10.05 56.80 -17.36
N ALA A 736 10.03 56.41 -18.63
CA ALA A 736 8.84 55.89 -19.31
C ALA A 736 9.00 54.38 -19.54
N ARG A 737 7.93 53.70 -19.95
CA ARG A 737 7.96 52.24 -20.20
C ARG A 737 8.96 51.85 -21.28
N GLU A 738 9.04 52.64 -22.35
CA GLU A 738 9.83 52.32 -23.56
C GLU A 738 11.22 52.98 -23.56
N PHE A 739 11.45 53.98 -22.69
CA PHE A 739 12.72 54.73 -22.64
C PHE A 739 12.92 55.47 -21.31
N GLN A 740 14.17 55.85 -21.04
CA GLN A 740 14.55 56.80 -19.99
C GLN A 740 15.27 57.99 -20.61
N LEU A 741 14.90 59.21 -20.22
CA LEU A 741 15.55 60.45 -20.64
C LEU A 741 16.31 61.04 -19.45
N SER A 742 17.60 61.29 -19.63
CA SER A 742 18.43 62.06 -18.72
C SER A 742 18.72 63.42 -19.35
N LEU A 743 18.17 64.47 -18.75
CA LEU A 743 18.22 65.86 -19.20
C LEU A 743 19.04 66.69 -18.21
N PRO A 744 20.28 67.09 -18.54
CA PRO A 744 20.97 68.13 -17.79
C PRO A 744 20.17 69.44 -17.86
N LEU A 745 19.87 70.09 -16.74
CA LEU A 745 19.02 71.29 -16.71
C LEU A 745 19.59 72.44 -17.55
N THR A 746 20.91 72.55 -17.63
CA THR A 746 21.60 73.55 -18.44
C THR A 746 21.50 73.27 -19.96
N ALA A 747 20.98 72.11 -20.38
CA ALA A 747 20.95 71.70 -21.79
C ALA A 747 20.02 72.57 -22.65
N LEU A 748 18.88 73.02 -22.10
CA LEU A 748 17.94 73.89 -22.81
C LEU A 748 18.44 75.36 -22.87
N GLY A 749 19.39 75.73 -22.01
CA GLY A 749 19.79 77.11 -21.78
C GLY A 749 18.83 77.87 -20.87
N ALA A 750 19.16 79.12 -20.57
CA ALA A 750 18.36 79.96 -19.66
C ALA A 750 17.54 81.01 -20.43
N SER A 751 16.27 81.17 -20.07
CA SER A 751 15.46 82.31 -20.54
C SER A 751 15.87 83.61 -19.85
N ARG A 752 15.58 84.74 -20.50
CA ARG A 752 15.78 86.10 -19.97
C ARG A 752 14.73 86.45 -18.91
N SER A 753 13.53 85.87 -18.96
CA SER A 753 12.51 86.02 -17.92
C SER A 753 12.52 84.84 -16.96
N SER A 754 12.32 85.12 -15.67
CA SER A 754 12.20 84.09 -14.63
C SER A 754 10.79 83.48 -14.53
N SER A 755 9.83 83.99 -15.30
CA SER A 755 8.44 83.50 -15.35
C SER A 755 8.18 82.51 -16.49
N ASP A 756 9.18 82.26 -17.35
CA ASP A 756 9.04 81.38 -18.51
C ASP A 756 9.24 79.90 -18.12
N TYR A 757 8.81 79.01 -19.00
CA TYR A 757 9.14 77.57 -18.91
C TYR A 757 10.02 77.16 -20.08
N GLY A 758 11.08 76.39 -19.82
CA GLY A 758 11.68 75.55 -20.84
C GLY A 758 10.85 74.28 -20.96
N VAL A 759 10.38 73.99 -22.16
CA VAL A 759 9.56 72.81 -22.42
C VAL A 759 10.40 71.85 -23.24
N ILE A 760 10.45 70.59 -22.79
CA ILE A 760 10.92 69.46 -23.59
C ILE A 760 9.73 68.55 -23.88
N SER A 761 9.56 68.21 -25.15
CA SER A 761 8.52 67.30 -25.62
C SER A 761 9.18 66.11 -26.27
N LEU A 762 8.78 64.91 -25.87
CA LEU A 762 9.17 63.67 -26.50
C LEU A 762 7.93 62.88 -26.90
N GLU A 763 7.82 62.60 -28.19
CA GLU A 763 6.64 62.03 -28.81
C GLU A 763 7.02 60.79 -29.62
N MET A 764 6.34 59.68 -29.36
CA MET A 764 6.35 58.49 -30.20
C MET A 764 5.40 58.72 -31.37
N VAL A 765 5.95 59.07 -32.54
CA VAL A 765 5.15 59.39 -33.73
C VAL A 765 4.38 58.14 -34.17
N GLN A 766 3.08 58.29 -34.42
CA GLN A 766 2.18 57.22 -34.85
C GLN A 766 1.56 57.52 -36.21
N GLY A 767 0.89 56.52 -36.80
CA GLY A 767 0.06 56.71 -37.99
C GLY A 767 0.85 56.93 -39.30
N PRO A 768 0.22 57.56 -40.32
CA PRO A 768 0.77 57.65 -41.67
C PRO A 768 2.12 58.37 -41.74
N GLU A 769 2.36 59.34 -40.86
CA GLU A 769 3.63 60.09 -40.80
C GLU A 769 4.80 59.18 -40.38
N LYS A 770 4.58 58.29 -39.40
CA LYS A 770 5.56 57.26 -39.02
C LYS A 770 5.89 56.39 -40.23
N GLU A 771 4.86 55.89 -40.93
CA GLU A 771 5.04 54.98 -42.07
C GLU A 771 5.79 55.64 -43.23
N LEU A 772 5.43 56.86 -43.60
CA LEU A 772 6.11 57.64 -44.64
C LEU A 772 7.59 57.86 -44.31
N LEU A 773 7.90 58.26 -43.08
CA LEU A 773 9.27 58.60 -42.68
C LEU A 773 10.16 57.38 -42.44
N THR A 774 9.57 56.26 -42.00
CA THR A 774 10.30 54.99 -41.86
C THR A 774 10.62 54.33 -43.19
N ARG A 775 9.78 54.47 -44.22
CA ARG A 775 10.07 54.00 -45.59
C ARG A 775 11.31 54.67 -46.20
N LEU A 776 11.62 55.89 -45.79
CA LEU A 776 12.80 56.63 -46.26
C LEU A 776 14.10 56.22 -45.55
N ALA A 777 14.04 55.36 -44.52
CA ALA A 777 15.19 55.02 -43.69
C ALA A 777 16.04 53.85 -44.27
N PRO A 778 17.39 53.91 -44.22
CA PRO A 778 18.29 52.85 -44.70
C PRO A 778 18.15 51.52 -43.94
N GLY A 779 18.03 50.36 -44.60
CA GLY A 779 17.96 49.01 -43.99
C GLY A 779 16.55 48.39 -43.86
N ARG A 780 16.43 47.07 -43.63
CA ARG A 780 15.14 46.35 -43.48
C ARG A 780 14.66 46.38 -42.01
N GLY A 781 13.36 46.54 -41.78
CA GLY A 781 12.75 46.44 -40.42
C GLY A 781 11.83 47.61 -40.07
N GLN A 782 10.81 47.34 -39.24
CA GLN A 782 9.97 48.38 -38.63
C GLN A 782 10.68 48.95 -37.41
N GLY A 783 10.72 50.29 -37.30
CA GLY A 783 11.35 50.98 -36.17
C GLY A 783 10.40 51.95 -35.47
N GLN A 784 10.75 52.37 -34.25
CA GLN A 784 10.00 53.39 -33.53
C GLN A 784 10.57 54.78 -33.84
N LEU A 785 9.69 55.64 -34.34
CA LEU A 785 9.99 57.03 -34.67
C LEU A 785 9.69 57.91 -33.45
N TYR A 786 10.65 58.75 -33.07
CA TYR A 786 10.58 59.69 -31.97
C TYR A 786 10.74 61.12 -32.49
N ARG A 787 9.90 62.03 -32.02
CA ARG A 787 10.04 63.47 -32.23
C ARG A 787 10.45 64.10 -30.90
N ILE A 788 11.59 64.76 -30.90
CA ILE A 788 12.08 65.54 -29.77
C ILE A 788 11.99 67.00 -30.14
N SER A 789 11.20 67.76 -29.40
CA SER A 789 11.05 69.21 -29.55
C SER A 789 11.41 69.90 -28.26
N ALA A 790 12.03 71.07 -28.35
CA ALA A 790 12.27 71.90 -27.19
C ALA A 790 12.08 73.38 -27.52
N TYR A 791 11.47 74.12 -26.60
CA TYR A 791 11.18 75.54 -26.78
C TYR A 791 11.05 76.25 -25.43
N PHE A 792 11.19 77.56 -25.42
CA PHE A 792 10.77 78.39 -24.30
C PHE A 792 9.33 78.83 -24.51
N GLN A 793 8.45 78.52 -23.55
CA GLN A 793 7.08 79.02 -23.49
C GLN A 793 7.10 80.40 -22.79
N ARG A 794 6.68 81.44 -23.52
CA ARG A 794 6.57 82.84 -23.06
C ARG A 794 5.15 83.32 -23.25
N ASP A 795 4.35 83.34 -22.19
CA ASP A 795 2.92 83.66 -22.25
C ASP A 795 2.22 82.89 -23.40
N ARG A 796 1.75 83.59 -24.45
CA ARG A 796 1.10 83.02 -25.65
C ARG A 796 2.05 82.71 -26.82
N SER A 797 3.36 82.86 -26.66
CA SER A 797 4.36 82.66 -27.72
C SER A 797 5.36 81.55 -27.38
N GLN A 798 5.85 80.85 -28.40
CA GLN A 798 6.87 79.81 -28.28
C GLN A 798 8.12 80.21 -29.04
N VAL A 799 9.29 80.02 -28.42
CA VAL A 799 10.59 80.25 -29.04
C VAL A 799 11.34 78.93 -29.10
N GLU A 800 11.49 78.35 -30.29
CA GLU A 800 12.14 77.06 -30.49
C GLU A 800 13.63 77.09 -30.12
N ILE A 801 14.10 75.96 -29.60
CA ILE A 801 15.51 75.69 -29.33
C ILE A 801 16.03 74.87 -30.50
N SER A 802 16.91 75.42 -31.34
CA SER A 802 17.44 74.70 -32.50
C SER A 802 18.61 73.77 -32.16
N ARG A 803 19.26 73.95 -31.00
CA ARG A 803 20.38 73.12 -30.53
C ARG A 803 20.47 73.13 -29.01
N PHE A 804 20.79 71.98 -28.41
CA PHE A 804 21.03 71.90 -26.98
C PHE A 804 22.45 72.37 -26.63
N ARG A 805 22.62 72.98 -25.45
CA ARG A 805 23.92 73.41 -24.93
C ARG A 805 24.77 72.27 -24.37
N ARG A 806 24.10 71.21 -23.92
CA ARG A 806 24.68 69.92 -23.52
C ARG A 806 23.82 68.82 -24.13
N ASP A 807 24.41 67.68 -24.43
CA ASP A 807 23.67 66.56 -24.99
C ASP A 807 22.73 65.96 -23.94
N LEU A 808 21.59 65.48 -24.41
CA LEU A 808 20.64 64.70 -23.60
C LEU A 808 20.91 63.22 -23.82
N GLN A 809 20.74 62.40 -22.80
CA GLN A 809 20.90 60.96 -22.95
C GLN A 809 19.53 60.28 -22.97
N LEU A 810 19.27 59.49 -24.01
CA LEU A 810 18.13 58.58 -24.05
C LEU A 810 18.60 57.14 -23.91
N THR A 811 17.96 56.39 -23.04
CA THR A 811 18.22 54.96 -22.81
C THR A 811 16.96 54.18 -23.14
N PHE A 812 17.04 53.30 -24.14
CA PHE A 812 15.94 52.40 -24.50
C PHE A 812 16.14 51.05 -23.81
N THR A 813 15.08 50.50 -23.24
CA THR A 813 15.07 49.25 -22.48
C THR A 813 14.09 48.25 -23.08
N GLY A 814 14.32 46.95 -22.88
CA GLY A 814 13.43 45.91 -23.42
C GLY A 814 13.60 45.64 -24.92
N LEU A 815 14.82 45.81 -25.44
CA LEU A 815 15.13 45.48 -26.84
C LEU A 815 15.18 43.96 -27.06
N PRO A 816 14.90 43.46 -28.27
CA PRO A 816 14.98 42.03 -28.58
C PRO A 816 16.41 41.46 -28.37
N GLN A 817 16.52 40.30 -27.72
CA GLN A 817 17.79 39.72 -27.24
C GLN A 817 18.84 39.39 -28.32
N ASN A 818 18.47 39.35 -29.61
CA ASN A 818 19.33 38.87 -30.70
C ASN A 818 19.38 39.79 -31.92
N ARG A 819 19.06 41.08 -31.78
CA ARG A 819 19.09 42.03 -32.91
C ARG A 819 19.82 43.31 -32.52
N GLU A 820 20.86 43.63 -33.28
CA GLU A 820 21.64 44.86 -33.06
C GLU A 820 20.75 46.08 -33.37
N PRO A 821 20.57 47.01 -32.42
CA PRO A 821 19.85 48.25 -32.70
C PRO A 821 20.70 49.18 -33.58
N ALA A 822 20.04 49.96 -34.42
CA ALA A 822 20.56 51.14 -35.10
C ALA A 822 19.72 52.37 -34.78
N PHE A 823 20.41 53.49 -34.67
CA PHE A 823 19.81 54.78 -34.36
C PHE A 823 20.08 55.75 -35.50
N TYR A 824 19.04 56.39 -36.01
CA TYR A 824 19.14 57.36 -37.08
C TYR A 824 18.52 58.68 -36.69
N ARG A 825 19.03 59.77 -37.25
CA ARG A 825 18.46 61.11 -37.14
C ARG A 825 18.13 61.64 -38.53
N TYR A 826 16.94 62.20 -38.69
CA TYR A 826 16.52 62.81 -39.95
C TYR A 826 17.14 64.21 -40.11
N ASN A 827 17.74 64.47 -41.26
CA ASN A 827 18.24 65.77 -41.64
C ASN A 827 17.31 66.40 -42.70
N PRO A 828 16.47 67.38 -42.32
CA PRO A 828 15.50 67.97 -43.25
C PRO A 828 16.16 68.79 -44.37
N ALA A 829 17.37 69.31 -44.18
CA ALA A 829 18.08 70.06 -45.22
C ALA A 829 18.63 69.15 -46.34
N LEU A 830 18.83 67.86 -46.03
CA LEU A 830 19.34 66.86 -46.96
C LEU A 830 18.29 65.82 -47.35
N ASP A 831 17.08 65.94 -46.81
CA ASP A 831 15.96 64.99 -46.94
C ASP A 831 16.40 63.52 -46.78
N ARG A 832 17.23 63.23 -45.77
CA ARG A 832 17.76 61.88 -45.54
C ARG A 832 18.02 61.58 -44.08
N TRP A 833 18.00 60.29 -43.75
CA TRP A 833 18.43 59.78 -42.45
C TRP A 833 19.95 59.68 -42.38
N LEU A 834 20.51 60.14 -41.26
CA LEU A 834 21.92 60.01 -40.91
C LEU A 834 22.03 59.03 -39.75
N GLU A 835 22.90 58.03 -39.85
CA GLU A 835 23.17 57.11 -38.75
C GLU A 835 23.84 57.86 -37.60
N GLY A 836 23.31 57.67 -36.39
CA GLY A 836 23.84 58.22 -35.15
C GLY A 836 24.59 57.17 -34.35
N SER A 837 25.44 57.62 -33.42
CA SER A 837 26.15 56.73 -32.50
C SER A 837 25.24 56.28 -31.35
N LEU A 838 25.28 54.99 -31.04
CA LEU A 838 24.64 54.41 -29.86
C LEU A 838 25.61 53.47 -29.14
N TYR A 839 25.43 53.33 -27.83
CA TYR A 839 26.07 52.29 -27.02
C TYR A 839 25.06 51.20 -26.72
N TRP A 840 25.33 49.97 -27.16
CA TRP A 840 24.48 48.81 -26.94
C TRP A 840 25.06 47.95 -25.81
N HIS A 841 24.28 47.74 -24.76
CA HIS A 841 24.65 46.87 -23.66
C HIS A 841 23.86 45.57 -23.73
N MET A 842 24.48 44.57 -24.35
CA MET A 842 23.93 43.23 -24.60
C MET A 842 23.29 42.56 -23.38
N PRO A 843 23.93 42.49 -22.19
CA PRO A 843 23.38 41.74 -21.06
C PRO A 843 22.07 42.30 -20.50
N LEU A 844 21.83 43.61 -20.66
CA LEU A 844 20.62 44.28 -20.17
C LEU A 844 19.69 44.73 -21.32
N ASN A 845 19.96 44.31 -22.56
CA ASN A 845 19.22 44.68 -23.77
C ASN A 845 18.85 46.18 -23.83
N MET A 846 19.83 47.04 -23.56
CA MET A 846 19.62 48.49 -23.56
C MET A 846 20.47 49.19 -24.61
N ALA A 847 19.91 50.24 -25.22
CA ALA A 847 20.62 51.12 -26.13
C ALA A 847 20.65 52.55 -25.57
N ILE A 848 21.84 53.15 -25.52
CA ILE A 848 22.06 54.50 -25.00
C ILE A 848 22.47 55.42 -26.15
N VAL A 849 21.78 56.54 -26.32
CA VAL A 849 22.04 57.53 -27.38
C VAL A 849 22.18 58.93 -26.81
N GLN A 850 23.05 59.74 -27.42
CA GLN A 850 23.23 61.15 -27.08
C GLN A 850 22.53 62.03 -28.12
N ILE A 851 21.74 62.99 -27.64
CA ILE A 851 20.89 63.88 -28.44
C ILE A 851 21.37 65.32 -28.27
N GLY A 852 22.04 65.86 -29.29
CA GLY A 852 22.58 67.22 -29.25
C GLY A 852 21.63 68.32 -29.75
N GLN A 853 20.47 67.98 -30.32
CA GLN A 853 19.50 68.96 -30.81
C GLN A 853 18.09 68.36 -31.01
N PRO A 854 17.04 69.19 -31.03
CA PRO A 854 15.70 68.74 -31.44
C PRO A 854 15.64 68.19 -32.87
N GLY A 855 14.66 67.32 -33.14
CA GLY A 855 14.48 66.69 -34.44
C GLY A 855 13.75 65.36 -34.38
N LEU A 856 13.75 64.65 -35.52
CA LEU A 856 13.20 63.32 -35.68
C LEU A 856 14.30 62.26 -35.58
N TYR A 857 14.03 61.22 -34.80
CA TYR A 857 14.96 60.16 -34.43
C TYR A 857 14.28 58.80 -34.62
N LEU A 858 14.99 57.84 -35.20
CA LEU A 858 14.47 56.51 -35.49
C LEU A 858 15.36 55.47 -34.82
N LEU A 859 14.76 54.66 -33.95
CA LEU A 859 15.39 53.45 -33.42
C LEU A 859 14.81 52.25 -34.15
N LYS A 860 15.67 51.46 -34.81
CA LYS A 860 15.24 50.25 -35.50
C LYS A 860 16.33 49.18 -35.44
N GLU A 861 16.00 47.98 -35.87
CA GLU A 861 16.97 46.88 -35.96
C GLU A 861 17.87 47.05 -37.19
N LYS A 862 19.15 46.65 -37.09
CA LYS A 862 20.09 46.62 -38.22
C LYS A 862 19.81 45.50 -39.20
#